data_AF-A0A3Q0GN41-F1
#
_entry.id   AF-A0A3Q0GN41-F1
#
_cell.length_a   1.000
_cell.length_b   1.000
_cell.length_c   1.000
_cell.angle_alpha   90.00
_cell.angle_beta   90.00
_cell.angle_gamma   90.00
#
_symmetry.space_group_name_H-M   'P 1'
#
loop_
_entity.id
_entity.type
_entity.pdbx_description
1 polymer ?
#
loop_
_entity_poly.entity_id
_entity_poly.type
_entity_poly.pdbx_seq_one_letter_code
_entity_poly.pdbx_strand_id
1 'polypeptide(L)'
;MLSFQGLAELAHREYQAGDFEAAERHCMQLWRQEPDNTGVLLLLSSIHFQCRRLDRSAHFSTLAIKQNPLLAEAYSNLGNVYKERGQLQEAIEHYRHALRLKPDFIDGYINLAAALVAAGDMEGAVQAYVSALQYNPDLYCVRSDLGNLLKALGRLEEAKACYLKAIETQPNFAVAWSNLGCVFNAQGEIWLAIHHFEKAVTLDPNFLDAYINLGNVLKEARIFDRAVAAYLRALSLSPNHAVVHGNLACVYYEQGLIDLAIDTYRRAIELQPHFPDAYCNLANALKEKGSVAEAEECYNTALRLCPTHADSLNNLANIKREQGNIEEAVRLYRKALEVFPEFAAAHSNLASVLQQQGKLQEALMHYKEAIRISPTFADAYSNMGNTLKEMQDVQGALQCYTRAIQINPAFADAHSNLASIHKDSGNIPEAIASYRTALKLKPDFPDAYCNLAHCLQIVCDWTDYDERMKKLVSIVADQLEKNRLPSVHPHHSMLYPLSHSFRKAIAERHGNLCLDKINVLHKPPYEHPKDLKTSESRLRIGYVSSDFGNHPTSHLMQSIPGMHNSDKFEVFCYALSPDDGTNFRVKVMAEANHFTDLSQIPCNGKAADRIHQDGIHILINMNGYTKGARNELFALRPAPIQAMWLGYPGTSGALFMDYIITDKETSPVEVAEQYSEKLAYMPNTFFIGDHANMFPHLKKKAVIDFKSNGHIYDNRIVLNGIDLKAFLDSLPDVKIVKMKCPDSGDNADSSAALSMPVIPMNTIAEAVIEMINRGQIQITINGFNISNGLATTQINNKAATGEEVPRTIIVTTRSQYGLPEDAVVYCNFNQLYKIDPSTLQMWANILKRVPNSVLWLLRFPAVGEPNIQQYAQNLGLSQNRIIFSPVAPKEEHVRRGQLADVCLDTPLCNGHTTGMDVLWAGTPMVTMPA
;
A
#
# COMPACT_ATOMS: atom_id res chain seq x y z
N MET A 1 26.92 76.06 56.39
CA MET A 1 25.60 75.50 55.98
C MET A 1 25.48 75.68 54.48
N LEU A 2 25.16 74.62 53.73
CA LEU A 2 24.78 74.76 52.33
C LEU A 2 23.48 75.57 52.23
N SER A 3 23.33 76.37 51.18
CA SER A 3 22.06 77.02 50.87
C SER A 3 21.00 75.96 50.51
N PHE A 4 19.72 76.29 50.67
CA PHE A 4 18.61 75.39 50.32
C PHE A 4 18.77 74.78 48.91
N GLN A 5 19.15 75.61 47.94
CA GLN A 5 19.38 75.20 46.56
C GLN A 5 20.56 74.22 46.41
N GLY A 6 21.66 74.43 47.15
CA GLY A 6 22.81 73.51 47.14
C GLY A 6 22.51 72.16 47.79
N LEU A 7 21.62 72.13 48.80
CA LEU A 7 21.18 70.88 49.43
C LEU A 7 20.17 70.12 48.57
N ALA A 8 19.30 70.81 47.83
CA ALA A 8 18.37 70.21 46.88
C ALA A 8 19.08 69.56 45.67
N GLU A 9 20.11 70.22 45.13
CA GLU A 9 20.93 69.65 44.06
C GLU A 9 21.71 68.41 44.52
N LEU A 10 22.22 68.43 45.76
CA LEU A 10 22.90 67.28 46.35
C LEU A 10 21.95 66.09 46.49
N ALA A 11 20.75 66.30 47.05
CA ALA A 11 19.77 65.23 47.22
C ALA A 11 19.32 64.63 45.88
N HIS A 12 19.21 65.44 44.83
CA HIS A 12 18.89 64.96 43.49
C HIS A 12 20.04 64.13 42.87
N ARG A 13 21.30 64.55 43.07
CA ARG A 13 22.47 63.77 42.63
C ARG A 13 22.58 62.44 43.36
N GLU A 14 22.34 62.43 44.67
CA GLU A 14 22.34 61.20 45.47
C GLU A 14 21.25 60.22 45.02
N TYR A 15 20.04 60.73 44.71
CA TYR A 15 18.97 59.93 44.11
C TYR A 15 19.37 59.34 42.76
N GLN A 16 19.96 60.15 41.87
CA GLN A 16 20.46 59.68 40.57
C GLN A 16 21.60 58.66 40.70
N ALA A 17 22.43 58.77 41.74
CA ALA A 17 23.50 57.82 42.05
C ALA A 17 23.00 56.52 42.73
N GLY A 18 21.71 56.43 43.07
CA GLY A 18 21.12 55.28 43.76
C GLY A 18 21.35 55.25 45.27
N ASP A 19 21.92 56.31 45.86
CA ASP A 19 22.06 56.45 47.32
C ASP A 19 20.77 57.03 47.91
N PHE A 20 19.75 56.18 47.97
CA PHE A 20 18.41 56.58 48.40
C PHE A 20 18.34 56.96 49.89
N GLU A 21 19.24 56.45 50.73
CA GLU A 21 19.28 56.78 52.16
C GLU A 21 19.87 58.17 52.43
N ALA A 22 20.94 58.54 51.73
CA ALA A 22 21.47 59.91 51.79
C ALA A 22 20.48 60.91 51.18
N ALA A 23 19.91 60.58 50.01
CA ALA A 23 18.93 61.41 49.34
C ALA A 23 17.68 61.63 50.21
N GLU A 24 17.18 60.60 50.91
CA GLU A 24 16.06 60.72 51.84
C GLU A 24 16.40 61.66 53.00
N ARG A 25 17.58 61.51 53.64
CA ARG A 25 17.98 62.36 54.76
C ARG A 25 18.02 63.83 54.38
N HIS A 26 18.63 64.16 53.24
CA HIS A 26 18.72 65.54 52.77
C HIS A 26 17.36 66.08 52.28
N CYS A 27 16.53 65.26 51.62
CA CYS A 27 15.16 65.65 51.25
C CYS A 27 14.26 65.88 52.46
N MET A 28 14.37 65.05 53.52
CA MET A 28 13.62 65.25 54.76
C MET A 28 14.07 66.51 55.51
N GLN A 29 15.35 66.87 55.42
CA GLN A 29 15.86 68.14 55.95
C GLN A 29 15.30 69.34 55.18
N LEU A 30 15.27 69.26 53.85
CA LEU A 30 14.66 70.28 52.98
C LEU A 30 13.16 70.43 53.24
N TRP A 31 12.45 69.31 53.39
CA TRP A 31 11.02 69.31 53.68
C TRP A 31 10.68 69.93 55.04
N ARG A 32 11.54 69.76 56.06
CA ARG A 32 11.37 70.45 57.35
C ARG A 32 11.55 71.96 57.25
N GLN A 33 12.35 72.44 56.29
CA GLN A 33 12.58 73.87 56.07
C GLN A 33 11.46 74.49 55.23
N GLU A 34 11.02 73.79 54.18
CA GLU A 34 9.91 74.18 53.31
C GLU A 34 8.94 73.00 53.09
N PRO A 35 7.95 72.82 53.99
CA PRO A 35 7.01 71.70 53.92
C PRO A 35 6.15 71.65 52.66
N ASP A 36 5.99 72.81 52.03
CA ASP A 36 5.13 73.03 50.87
C ASP A 36 5.88 72.96 49.53
N ASN A 37 7.19 72.64 49.55
CA ASN A 37 7.99 72.56 48.33
C ASN A 37 7.65 71.28 47.53
N THR A 38 6.90 71.45 46.45
CA THR A 38 6.43 70.33 45.60
C THR A 38 7.55 69.52 44.97
N GLY A 39 8.69 70.15 44.63
CA GLY A 39 9.86 69.45 44.09
C GLY A 39 10.47 68.47 45.10
N VAL A 40 10.55 68.87 46.37
CA VAL A 40 11.03 68.01 47.46
C VAL A 40 10.03 66.88 47.74
N LEU A 41 8.73 67.16 47.72
CA LEU A 41 7.68 66.15 47.91
C LEU A 41 7.68 65.09 46.80
N LEU A 42 7.85 65.49 45.53
CA LEU A 42 8.00 64.57 44.40
C LEU A 42 9.24 63.69 44.55
N LEU A 43 10.38 64.27 44.92
CA LEU A 43 11.62 63.53 45.10
C LEU A 43 11.54 62.54 46.27
N LEU A 44 10.94 62.92 47.40
CA LEU A 44 10.64 62.01 48.52
C LEU A 44 9.72 60.87 48.08
N SER A 45 8.69 61.16 47.29
CA SER A 45 7.81 60.13 46.74
C SER A 45 8.58 59.12 45.89
N SER A 46 9.45 59.58 44.99
CA SER A 46 10.26 58.72 44.12
C SER A 46 11.30 57.91 44.90
N ILE A 47 11.98 58.51 45.88
CA ILE A 47 12.92 57.82 46.79
C ILE A 47 12.21 56.68 47.52
N HIS A 48 11.05 56.96 48.12
CA HIS A 48 10.29 55.95 48.85
C HIS A 48 9.76 54.83 47.93
N PHE A 49 9.41 55.16 46.68
CA PHE A 49 9.03 54.16 45.68
C PHE A 49 10.20 53.21 45.37
N GLN A 50 11.39 53.75 45.10
CA GLN A 50 12.60 52.94 44.82
C GLN A 50 12.99 52.04 46.00
N CYS A 51 12.78 52.51 47.24
CA CYS A 51 12.98 51.69 48.44
C CYS A 51 11.84 50.70 48.76
N ARG A 52 10.87 50.50 47.85
CA ARG A 52 9.65 49.68 48.07
C ARG A 52 8.80 50.07 49.28
N ARG A 53 8.90 51.31 49.76
CA ARG A 53 8.09 51.89 50.86
C ARG A 53 6.86 52.58 50.29
N LEU A 54 5.95 51.78 49.72
CA LEU A 54 4.82 52.24 48.92
C LEU A 54 3.87 53.19 49.67
N ASP A 55 3.60 52.96 50.95
CA ASP A 55 2.71 53.81 51.75
C ASP A 55 3.26 55.22 51.93
N ARG A 56 4.58 55.34 52.18
CA ARG A 56 5.24 56.64 52.29
C ARG A 56 5.30 57.34 50.94
N SER A 57 5.56 56.59 49.86
CA SER A 57 5.54 57.14 48.49
C SER A 57 4.17 57.74 48.15
N ALA A 58 3.09 56.98 48.38
CA ALA A 58 1.72 57.48 48.19
C ALA A 58 1.40 58.69 49.07
N HIS A 59 1.88 58.69 50.32
CA HIS A 59 1.68 59.82 51.24
C HIS A 59 2.30 61.11 50.70
N PHE A 60 3.57 61.08 50.28
CA PHE A 60 4.24 62.27 49.74
C PHE A 60 3.70 62.70 48.37
N SER A 61 3.29 61.76 47.51
CA SER A 61 2.54 62.08 46.28
C SER A 61 1.22 62.78 46.57
N THR A 62 0.47 62.33 47.59
CA THR A 62 -0.80 62.94 47.98
C THR A 62 -0.61 64.35 48.56
N LEU A 63 0.45 64.55 49.35
CA LEU A 63 0.83 65.89 49.83
C LEU A 63 1.20 66.82 48.67
N ALA A 64 1.96 66.32 47.69
CA ALA A 64 2.31 67.10 46.50
C ALA A 64 1.07 67.51 45.69
N ILE A 65 0.10 66.60 45.52
CA ILE A 65 -1.18 66.89 44.85
C ILE A 65 -2.01 67.91 45.64
N LYS A 66 -2.06 67.78 46.98
CA LYS A 66 -2.79 68.73 47.83
C LYS A 66 -2.23 70.15 47.73
N GLN A 67 -0.91 70.27 47.61
CA GLN A 67 -0.24 71.56 47.49
C GLN A 67 -0.34 72.15 46.08
N ASN A 68 -0.26 71.31 45.04
CA ASN A 68 -0.48 71.72 43.65
C ASN A 68 -1.29 70.66 42.89
N PRO A 69 -2.62 70.86 42.74
CA PRO A 69 -3.49 69.91 42.03
C PRO A 69 -3.20 69.77 40.52
N LEU A 70 -2.39 70.66 39.93
CA LEU A 70 -2.03 70.65 38.50
C LEU A 70 -0.69 69.91 38.24
N LEU A 71 -0.09 69.30 39.26
CA LEU A 71 1.21 68.65 39.17
C LEU A 71 1.11 67.21 38.62
N ALA A 72 1.28 67.06 37.30
CA ALA A 72 1.15 65.77 36.61
C ALA A 72 2.09 64.67 37.14
N GLU A 73 3.32 65.03 37.51
CA GLU A 73 4.34 64.13 38.02
C GLU A 73 3.90 63.44 39.33
N ALA A 74 3.11 64.13 40.17
CA ALA A 74 2.63 63.58 41.43
C ALA A 74 1.54 62.51 41.21
N TYR A 75 0.65 62.72 40.22
CA TYR A 75 -0.34 61.71 39.83
C TYR A 75 0.33 60.49 39.16
N SER A 76 1.38 60.68 38.37
CA SER A 76 2.12 59.56 37.78
C SER A 76 2.89 58.75 38.83
N ASN A 77 3.54 59.41 39.80
CA ASN A 77 4.16 58.73 40.94
C ASN A 77 3.14 57.94 41.76
N LEU A 78 1.96 58.51 41.99
CA LEU A 78 0.88 57.81 42.68
C LEU A 78 0.36 56.61 41.85
N GLY A 79 0.24 56.77 40.53
CA GLY A 79 -0.09 55.69 39.60
C GLY A 79 0.91 54.53 39.66
N ASN A 80 2.21 54.82 39.74
CA ASN A 80 3.25 53.81 39.92
C ASN A 80 3.05 53.00 41.22
N VAL A 81 2.69 53.66 42.31
CA VAL A 81 2.39 52.98 43.58
C VAL A 81 1.19 52.04 43.45
N TYR A 82 0.10 52.48 42.82
CA TYR A 82 -1.08 51.64 42.62
C TYR A 82 -0.80 50.45 41.70
N LYS A 83 0.00 50.64 40.65
CA LYS A 83 0.42 49.57 39.74
C LYS A 83 1.19 48.47 40.49
N GLU A 84 2.17 48.83 41.32
CA GLU A 84 2.95 47.88 42.12
C GLU A 84 2.11 47.16 43.20
N ARG A 85 0.99 47.75 43.63
CA ARG A 85 0.01 47.10 44.53
C ARG A 85 -0.96 46.16 43.80
N GLY A 86 -0.90 46.07 42.47
CA GLY A 86 -1.85 45.31 41.65
C GLY A 86 -3.21 46.01 41.46
N GLN A 87 -3.34 47.27 41.89
CA GLN A 87 -4.54 48.09 41.75
C GLN A 87 -4.52 48.80 40.39
N LEU A 88 -4.71 48.01 39.33
CA LEU A 88 -4.44 48.43 37.95
C LEU A 88 -5.41 49.52 37.45
N GLN A 89 -6.68 49.48 37.86
CA GLN A 89 -7.67 50.47 37.42
C GLN A 89 -7.37 51.86 38.00
N GLU A 90 -7.06 51.91 39.30
CA GLU A 90 -6.66 53.13 39.99
C GLU A 90 -5.35 53.69 39.40
N ALA A 91 -4.38 52.83 39.08
CA ALA A 91 -3.16 53.23 38.40
C ALA A 91 -3.44 53.90 37.04
N ILE A 92 -4.27 53.26 36.21
CA ILE A 92 -4.67 53.76 34.88
C ILE A 92 -5.38 55.11 34.99
N GLU A 93 -6.29 55.28 35.96
CA GLU A 93 -6.99 56.55 36.19
C GLU A 93 -6.02 57.67 36.57
N HIS A 94 -5.06 57.40 37.45
CA HIS A 94 -4.04 58.36 37.86
C HIS A 94 -3.09 58.73 36.71
N TYR A 95 -2.67 57.78 35.88
CA TYR A 95 -1.87 58.10 34.68
C TYR A 95 -2.67 58.91 33.66
N ARG A 96 -3.94 58.55 33.38
CA ARG A 96 -4.81 59.34 32.50
C ARG A 96 -5.02 60.76 33.05
N HIS A 97 -5.13 60.91 34.36
CA HIS A 97 -5.23 62.22 34.99
C HIS A 97 -3.93 63.03 34.84
N ALA A 98 -2.75 62.40 35.02
CA ALA A 98 -1.46 63.04 34.75
C ALA A 98 -1.37 63.54 33.31
N LEU A 99 -1.80 62.72 32.35
CA LEU A 99 -1.78 63.05 30.91
C LEU A 99 -2.80 64.13 30.51
N ARG A 100 -3.94 64.25 31.20
CA ARG A 100 -4.87 65.38 31.01
C ARG A 100 -4.24 66.72 31.44
N LEU A 101 -3.44 66.69 32.50
CA LEU A 101 -2.76 67.88 33.02
C LEU A 101 -1.52 68.25 32.18
N LYS A 102 -0.80 67.25 31.69
CA LYS A 102 0.42 67.40 30.89
C LYS A 102 0.41 66.44 29.70
N PRO A 103 -0.18 66.84 28.55
CA PRO A 103 -0.35 65.97 27.39
C PRO A 103 0.96 65.50 26.74
N ASP A 104 2.07 66.21 26.92
CA ASP A 104 3.41 65.88 26.41
C ASP A 104 4.25 65.03 27.39
N PHE A 105 3.62 64.46 28.42
CA PHE A 105 4.30 63.67 29.44
C PHE A 105 4.58 62.23 28.98
N ILE A 106 5.71 62.04 28.30
CA ILE A 106 6.18 60.76 27.73
C ILE A 106 6.17 59.62 28.77
N ASP A 107 6.77 59.81 29.94
CA ASP A 107 6.82 58.78 30.98
C ASP A 107 5.42 58.40 31.48
N GLY A 108 4.47 59.33 31.44
CA GLY A 108 3.06 59.08 31.73
C GLY A 108 2.42 58.10 30.73
N TYR A 109 2.70 58.25 29.44
CA TYR A 109 2.21 57.32 28.41
C TYR A 109 2.87 55.95 28.49
N ILE A 110 4.19 55.88 28.74
CA ILE A 110 4.91 54.60 28.90
C ILE A 110 4.36 53.82 30.11
N ASN A 111 4.19 54.50 31.25
CA ASN A 111 3.63 53.88 32.45
C ASN A 111 2.17 53.48 32.28
N LEU A 112 1.36 54.28 31.57
CA LEU A 112 0.00 53.94 31.19
C LEU A 112 -0.03 52.69 30.31
N ALA A 113 0.81 52.61 29.28
CA ALA A 113 0.89 51.47 28.39
C ALA A 113 1.24 50.17 29.15
N ALA A 114 2.24 50.23 30.04
CA ALA A 114 2.60 49.09 30.88
C ALA A 114 1.46 48.63 31.80
N ALA A 115 0.71 49.57 32.39
CA ALA A 115 -0.45 49.24 33.23
C ALA A 115 -1.63 48.67 32.42
N LEU A 116 -1.84 49.16 31.18
CA LEU A 116 -2.87 48.65 30.27
C LEU A 116 -2.57 47.22 29.79
N VAL A 117 -1.30 46.91 29.47
CA VAL A 117 -0.87 45.54 29.16
C VAL A 117 -1.15 44.61 30.35
N ALA A 118 -0.79 45.02 31.57
CA ALA A 118 -1.06 44.24 32.78
C ALA A 118 -2.56 44.04 33.05
N ALA A 119 -3.41 45.00 32.64
CA ALA A 119 -4.87 44.93 32.76
C ALA A 119 -5.55 44.17 31.60
N GLY A 120 -4.80 43.75 30.57
CA GLY A 120 -5.31 43.05 29.39
C GLY A 120 -5.88 43.95 28.28
N ASP A 121 -5.82 45.28 28.42
CA ASP A 121 -6.25 46.24 27.38
C ASP A 121 -5.10 46.50 26.40
N MET A 122 -4.92 45.57 25.46
CA MET A 122 -3.80 45.59 24.52
C MET A 122 -3.91 46.73 23.50
N GLU A 123 -5.11 47.06 23.02
CA GLU A 123 -5.30 48.16 22.05
C GLU A 123 -5.13 49.53 22.70
N GLY A 124 -5.58 49.70 23.94
CA GLY A 124 -5.29 50.91 24.73
C GLY A 124 -3.78 51.09 24.95
N ALA A 125 -3.05 50.01 25.22
CA ALA A 125 -1.60 50.05 25.37
C ALA A 125 -0.87 50.43 24.07
N VAL A 126 -1.34 49.93 22.91
CA VAL A 126 -0.82 50.34 21.59
C VAL A 126 -0.97 51.84 21.41
N GLN A 127 -2.16 52.40 21.69
CA GLN A 127 -2.40 53.85 21.56
C GLN A 127 -1.48 54.66 22.46
N ALA A 128 -1.30 54.23 23.72
CA ALA A 128 -0.41 54.91 24.66
C ALA A 128 1.05 54.91 24.19
N TYR A 129 1.58 53.79 23.68
CA TYR A 129 2.92 53.75 23.10
C TYR A 129 3.05 54.59 21.82
N VAL A 130 2.04 54.58 20.94
CA VAL A 130 2.02 55.43 19.74
C VAL A 130 2.05 56.90 20.13
N SER A 131 1.26 57.32 21.13
CA SER A 131 1.28 58.69 21.65
C SER A 131 2.65 59.06 22.24
N ALA A 132 3.29 58.17 23.00
CA ALA A 132 4.66 58.40 23.49
C ALA A 132 5.65 58.65 22.34
N LEU A 133 5.56 57.86 21.26
CA LEU A 133 6.41 57.95 20.07
C LEU A 133 6.08 59.16 19.17
N GLN A 134 4.88 59.72 19.26
CA GLN A 134 4.54 60.98 18.57
C GLN A 134 5.29 62.17 19.19
N TYR A 135 5.43 62.20 20.51
CA TYR A 135 6.17 63.25 21.22
C TYR A 135 7.69 63.07 21.14
N ASN A 136 8.19 61.83 21.19
CA ASN A 136 9.60 61.52 20.96
C ASN A 136 9.77 60.29 20.06
N PRO A 137 10.02 60.50 18.75
CA PRO A 137 10.21 59.40 17.81
C PRO A 137 11.47 58.57 18.02
N ASP A 138 12.44 59.01 18.82
CA ASP A 138 13.76 58.35 18.96
C ASP A 138 13.80 57.31 20.09
N LEU A 139 12.68 57.06 20.78
CA LEU A 139 12.57 56.08 21.85
C LEU A 139 12.53 54.63 21.31
N TYR A 140 13.68 54.14 20.84
CA TYR A 140 13.81 52.82 20.22
C TYR A 140 13.39 51.66 21.13
N CYS A 141 13.57 51.76 22.46
CA CYS A 141 13.11 50.76 23.43
C CYS A 141 11.57 50.66 23.44
N VAL A 142 10.89 51.82 23.57
CA VAL A 142 9.43 51.93 23.54
C VAL A 142 8.88 51.44 22.20
N ARG A 143 9.56 51.74 21.09
CA ARG A 143 9.19 51.25 19.77
C ARG A 143 9.32 49.72 19.67
N SER A 144 10.35 49.12 20.27
CA SER A 144 10.46 47.65 20.31
C SER A 144 9.40 47.01 21.21
N ASP A 145 9.04 47.66 22.32
CA ASP A 145 7.98 47.17 23.21
C ASP A 145 6.60 47.23 22.52
N LEU A 146 6.33 48.29 21.76
CA LEU A 146 5.18 48.37 20.87
C LEU A 146 5.19 47.24 19.83
N GLY A 147 6.34 46.95 19.23
CA GLY A 147 6.51 45.83 18.31
C GLY A 147 6.18 44.48 18.96
N ASN A 148 6.60 44.26 20.20
CA ASN A 148 6.30 43.03 20.96
C ASN A 148 4.80 42.86 21.19
N LEU A 149 4.12 43.95 21.56
CA LEU A 149 2.67 43.99 21.75
C LEU A 149 1.92 43.70 20.45
N LEU A 150 2.32 44.33 19.34
CA LEU A 150 1.73 44.11 18.02
C LEU A 150 1.93 42.66 17.53
N LYS A 151 3.10 42.07 17.80
CA LYS A 151 3.36 40.64 17.51
C LYS A 151 2.41 39.74 18.29
N ALA A 152 2.20 40.02 19.57
CA ALA A 152 1.26 39.26 20.41
C ALA A 152 -0.20 39.37 19.93
N LEU A 153 -0.57 40.49 19.29
CA LEU A 153 -1.87 40.71 18.63
C LEU A 153 -1.97 40.08 17.22
N GLY A 154 -0.91 39.43 16.72
CA GLY A 154 -0.86 38.87 15.36
C GLY A 154 -0.65 39.89 14.24
N ARG A 155 -0.41 41.16 14.56
CA ARG A 155 -0.18 42.26 13.60
C ARG A 155 1.29 42.29 13.17
N LEU A 156 1.73 41.21 12.50
CA LEU A 156 3.15 40.94 12.21
C LEU A 156 3.83 42.02 11.35
N GLU A 157 3.14 42.57 10.35
CA GLU A 157 3.72 43.63 9.49
C GLU A 157 3.96 44.94 10.25
N GLU A 158 3.07 45.30 11.18
CA GLU A 158 3.24 46.50 12.01
C GLU A 158 4.32 46.29 13.07
N ALA A 159 4.42 45.09 13.65
CA ALA A 159 5.51 44.72 14.54
C ALA A 159 6.87 44.81 13.83
N LYS A 160 6.96 44.27 12.60
CA LYS A 160 8.15 44.37 11.74
C LYS A 160 8.55 45.82 11.48
N ALA A 161 7.60 46.68 11.12
CA ALA A 161 7.88 48.12 10.92
C ALA A 161 8.43 48.78 12.19
N CYS A 162 7.89 48.43 13.36
CA CYS A 162 8.39 48.92 14.65
C CYS A 162 9.84 48.49 14.91
N TYR A 163 10.16 47.20 14.73
CA TYR A 163 11.52 46.70 14.95
C TYR A 163 12.54 47.28 13.96
N LEU A 164 12.18 47.37 12.67
CA LEU A 164 13.05 47.99 11.65
C LEU A 164 13.37 49.43 11.99
N LYS A 165 12.37 50.21 12.42
CA LYS A 165 12.58 51.60 12.79
C LYS A 165 13.34 51.74 14.12
N ALA A 166 13.19 50.81 15.06
CA ALA A 166 14.02 50.76 16.27
C ALA A 166 15.50 50.47 15.94
N ILE A 167 15.76 49.58 14.98
CA ILE A 167 17.10 49.29 14.46
C ILE A 167 17.69 50.49 13.70
N GLU A 168 16.87 51.20 12.91
CA GLU A 168 17.30 52.41 12.21
C GLU A 168 17.77 53.50 13.19
N THR A 169 17.04 53.68 14.30
CA THR A 169 17.41 54.63 15.36
C THR A 169 18.64 54.16 16.15
N GLN A 170 18.71 52.88 16.52
CA GLN A 170 19.83 52.30 17.28
C GLN A 170 20.27 50.94 16.69
N PRO A 171 21.24 50.94 15.75
CA PRO A 171 21.66 49.72 15.05
C PRO A 171 22.22 48.61 15.95
N ASN A 172 22.80 48.97 17.10
CA ASN A 172 23.41 48.00 18.03
C ASN A 172 22.40 47.40 19.02
N PHE A 173 21.10 47.66 18.89
CA PHE A 173 20.09 47.15 19.82
C PHE A 173 19.71 45.70 19.51
N ALA A 174 20.46 44.75 20.09
CA ALA A 174 20.34 43.32 19.83
C ALA A 174 18.92 42.75 20.02
N VAL A 175 18.14 43.28 20.97
CA VAL A 175 16.75 42.87 21.25
C VAL A 175 15.84 43.08 20.04
N ALA A 176 15.93 44.23 19.34
CA ALA A 176 15.12 44.47 18.15
C ALA A 176 15.50 43.54 16.98
N TRP A 177 16.78 43.20 16.83
CA TRP A 177 17.23 42.21 15.85
C TRP A 177 16.67 40.81 16.14
N SER A 178 16.73 40.35 17.39
CA SER A 178 16.16 39.04 17.79
C SER A 178 14.64 39.01 17.60
N ASN A 179 13.94 40.07 18.00
CA ASN A 179 12.48 40.15 17.83
C ASN A 179 12.05 40.19 16.36
N LEU A 180 12.82 40.88 15.50
CA LEU A 180 12.62 40.87 14.05
C LEU A 180 12.85 39.47 13.47
N GLY A 181 13.87 38.75 13.94
CA GLY A 181 14.11 37.34 13.60
C GLY A 181 12.91 36.44 13.94
N CYS A 182 12.28 36.66 15.10
CA CYS A 182 11.06 35.94 15.48
C CYS A 182 9.89 36.20 14.52
N VAL A 183 9.74 37.44 14.02
CA VAL A 183 8.69 37.77 13.03
C VAL A 183 8.94 37.06 11.72
N PHE A 184 10.17 37.08 11.20
CA PHE A 184 10.50 36.35 9.97
C PHE A 184 10.31 34.84 10.13
N ASN A 185 10.62 34.28 11.30
CA ASN A 185 10.34 32.87 11.57
C ASN A 185 8.84 32.56 11.51
N ALA A 186 8.00 33.39 12.12
CA ALA A 186 6.54 33.24 12.07
C ALA A 186 5.96 33.40 10.65
N GLN A 187 6.66 34.10 9.75
CA GLN A 187 6.30 34.25 8.34
C GLN A 187 6.83 33.12 7.44
N GLY A 188 7.62 32.18 7.98
CA GLY A 188 8.26 31.10 7.20
C GLY A 188 9.53 31.53 6.44
N GLU A 189 10.01 32.76 6.66
CA GLU A 189 11.21 33.31 6.03
C GLU A 189 12.48 32.89 6.80
N ILE A 190 12.76 31.58 6.80
CA ILE A 190 13.77 30.90 7.63
C ILE A 190 15.16 31.55 7.50
N TRP A 191 15.61 31.85 6.27
CA TRP A 191 16.94 32.42 6.04
C TRP A 191 17.09 33.84 6.59
N LEU A 192 16.04 34.66 6.51
CA LEU A 192 16.03 35.99 7.11
C LEU A 192 16.02 35.89 8.64
N ALA A 193 15.24 34.96 9.20
CA ALA A 193 15.22 34.72 10.64
C ALA A 193 16.63 34.36 11.16
N ILE A 194 17.32 33.42 10.52
CA ILE A 194 18.71 33.05 10.86
C ILE A 194 19.62 34.28 10.83
N HIS A 195 19.59 35.07 9.74
CA HIS A 195 20.42 36.26 9.60
C HIS A 195 20.23 37.25 10.76
N HIS A 196 18.98 37.54 11.11
CA HIS A 196 18.67 38.50 12.17
C HIS A 196 19.03 37.98 13.57
N PHE A 197 18.85 36.68 13.84
CA PHE A 197 19.32 36.08 15.10
C PHE A 197 20.85 36.08 15.20
N GLU A 198 21.58 35.80 14.10
CA GLU A 198 23.05 35.88 14.08
C GLU A 198 23.56 37.30 14.35
N LYS A 199 22.88 38.31 13.80
CA LYS A 199 23.17 39.71 14.13
C LYS A 199 22.92 40.02 15.60
N ALA A 200 21.82 39.54 16.17
CA ALA A 200 21.51 39.74 17.58
C ALA A 200 22.61 39.17 18.50
N VAL A 201 23.04 37.92 18.28
CA VAL A 201 24.10 37.29 19.10
C VAL A 201 25.50 37.85 18.84
N THR A 202 25.73 38.47 17.68
CA THR A 202 26.98 39.20 17.39
C THR A 202 27.04 40.52 18.17
N LEU A 203 25.91 41.22 18.27
CA LEU A 203 25.79 42.47 19.01
C LEU A 203 25.79 42.27 20.53
N ASP A 204 25.17 41.18 20.99
CA ASP A 204 25.19 40.75 22.40
C ASP A 204 25.53 39.25 22.53
N PRO A 205 26.81 38.91 22.77
CA PRO A 205 27.26 37.51 22.94
C PRO A 205 26.74 36.78 24.18
N ASN A 206 26.01 37.46 25.08
CA ASN A 206 25.40 36.89 26.27
C ASN A 206 23.87 36.78 26.15
N PHE A 207 23.30 37.05 24.96
CA PHE A 207 21.86 37.01 24.74
C PHE A 207 21.33 35.57 24.61
N LEU A 208 20.99 34.96 25.75
CA LEU A 208 20.52 33.57 25.85
C LEU A 208 19.35 33.26 24.89
N ASP A 209 18.28 34.06 24.91
CA ASP A 209 17.08 33.81 24.11
C ASP A 209 17.37 33.84 22.59
N ALA A 210 18.28 34.71 22.15
CA ALA A 210 18.68 34.77 20.75
C ALA A 210 19.43 33.50 20.31
N TYR A 211 20.28 32.90 21.17
CA TYR A 211 20.92 31.61 20.87
C TYR A 211 19.92 30.44 20.85
N ILE A 212 18.94 30.41 21.76
CA ILE A 212 17.89 29.38 21.77
C ILE A 212 17.05 29.46 20.49
N ASN A 213 16.61 30.67 20.13
CA ASN A 213 15.81 30.88 18.92
C ASN A 213 16.62 30.59 17.65
N LEU A 214 17.90 30.99 17.59
CA LEU A 214 18.81 30.63 16.51
C LEU A 214 18.92 29.11 16.35
N GLY A 215 19.12 28.39 17.46
CA GLY A 215 19.18 26.91 17.46
C GLY A 215 17.89 26.26 16.96
N ASN A 216 16.74 26.78 17.36
CA ASN A 216 15.42 26.27 16.93
C ASN A 216 15.23 26.42 15.41
N VAL A 217 15.49 27.61 14.87
CA VAL A 217 15.34 27.86 13.42
C VAL A 217 16.37 27.08 12.60
N LEU A 218 17.61 26.94 13.10
CA LEU A 218 18.63 26.12 12.43
C LEU A 218 18.27 24.63 12.42
N LYS A 219 17.62 24.12 13.49
CA LYS A 219 17.08 22.76 13.54
C LYS A 219 16.00 22.58 12.48
N GLU A 220 15.03 23.49 12.41
CA GLU A 220 13.95 23.45 11.40
C GLU A 220 14.50 23.50 9.96
N ALA A 221 15.57 24.29 9.74
CA ALA A 221 16.30 24.36 8.48
C ALA A 221 17.18 23.12 8.19
N ARG A 222 17.27 22.15 9.11
CA ARG A 222 18.15 20.97 9.07
C ARG A 222 19.65 21.29 8.96
N ILE A 223 20.07 22.42 9.53
CA ILE A 223 21.48 22.84 9.60
C ILE A 223 22.03 22.45 10.97
N PHE A 224 22.13 21.13 11.19
CA PHE A 224 22.33 20.55 12.52
C PHE A 224 23.61 21.00 13.22
N ASP A 225 24.74 21.07 12.53
CA ASP A 225 26.03 21.45 13.14
C ASP A 225 25.98 22.86 13.77
N ARG A 226 25.32 23.81 13.08
CA ARG A 226 25.14 25.18 13.59
C ARG A 226 24.09 25.22 14.70
N ALA A 227 23.03 24.41 14.61
CA ALA A 227 22.03 24.31 15.67
C ALA A 227 22.66 23.81 16.99
N VAL A 228 23.48 22.76 16.92
CA VAL A 228 24.24 22.25 18.06
C VAL A 228 25.13 23.33 18.65
N ALA A 229 25.88 24.07 17.83
CA ALA A 229 26.74 25.16 18.30
C ALA A 229 25.95 26.26 19.03
N ALA A 230 24.78 26.64 18.51
CA ALA A 230 23.91 27.63 19.14
C ALA A 230 23.35 27.13 20.50
N TYR A 231 22.88 25.88 20.58
CA TYR A 231 22.39 25.31 21.83
C TYR A 231 23.50 25.11 22.87
N LEU A 232 24.69 24.64 22.47
CA LEU A 232 25.83 24.53 23.38
C LEU A 232 26.26 25.89 23.92
N ARG A 233 26.19 26.94 23.08
CA ARG A 233 26.44 28.32 23.53
C ARG A 233 25.37 28.79 24.52
N ALA A 234 24.08 28.52 24.26
CA ALA A 234 23.00 28.78 25.22
C ALA A 234 23.21 28.04 26.55
N LEU A 235 23.63 26.77 26.51
CA LEU A 235 23.94 25.99 27.71
C LEU A 235 25.20 26.47 28.43
N SER A 236 26.17 27.07 27.74
CA SER A 236 27.31 27.72 28.40
C SER A 236 26.91 28.95 29.22
N LEU A 237 25.84 29.64 28.80
CA LEU A 237 25.25 30.78 29.51
C LEU A 237 24.30 30.32 30.62
N SER A 238 23.52 29.25 30.38
CA SER A 238 22.60 28.66 31.36
C SER A 238 22.65 27.12 31.33
N PRO A 239 23.54 26.48 32.12
CA PRO A 239 23.78 25.03 32.07
C PRO A 239 22.59 24.16 32.46
N ASN A 240 21.67 24.70 33.27
CA ASN A 240 20.54 23.97 33.85
C ASN A 240 19.23 24.18 33.07
N HIS A 241 19.30 24.59 31.80
CA HIS A 241 18.11 24.86 30.99
C HIS A 241 17.55 23.58 30.34
N ALA A 242 16.58 22.92 31.00
CA ALA A 242 16.01 21.63 30.57
C ALA A 242 15.50 21.62 29.11
N VAL A 243 14.78 22.67 28.68
CA VAL A 243 14.25 22.77 27.30
C VAL A 243 15.36 22.80 26.25
N VAL A 244 16.50 23.44 26.54
CA VAL A 244 17.64 23.50 25.59
C VAL A 244 18.32 22.14 25.49
N HIS A 245 18.47 21.41 26.60
CA HIS A 245 18.92 20.01 26.57
C HIS A 245 17.95 19.15 25.74
N GLY A 246 16.64 19.30 25.93
CA GLY A 246 15.63 18.58 25.13
C GLY A 246 15.72 18.88 23.64
N ASN A 247 15.84 20.15 23.25
CA ASN A 247 15.97 20.54 21.84
C ASN A 247 17.30 20.09 21.22
N LEU A 248 18.40 20.12 21.98
CA LEU A 248 19.69 19.60 21.55
C LEU A 248 19.64 18.08 21.34
N ALA A 249 18.98 17.35 22.25
CA ALA A 249 18.76 15.92 22.11
C ALA A 249 17.94 15.56 20.85
N CYS A 250 16.96 16.38 20.47
CA CYS A 250 16.24 16.21 19.20
C CYS A 250 17.19 16.32 17.99
N VAL A 251 18.14 17.26 18.01
CA VAL A 251 19.13 17.40 16.93
C VAL A 251 20.03 16.17 16.86
N TYR A 252 20.53 15.67 18.00
CA TYR A 252 21.33 14.44 18.03
C TYR A 252 20.55 13.22 17.54
N TYR A 253 19.27 13.13 17.87
CA TYR A 253 18.38 12.09 17.38
C TYR A 253 18.25 12.14 15.85
N GLU A 254 17.98 13.32 15.27
CA GLU A 254 17.87 13.51 13.80
C GLU A 254 19.20 13.29 13.06
N GLN A 255 20.35 13.47 13.71
CA GLN A 255 21.68 13.13 13.18
C GLN A 255 22.01 11.63 13.28
N GLY A 256 21.17 10.82 13.93
CA GLY A 256 21.42 9.40 14.17
C GLY A 256 22.38 9.10 15.33
N LEU A 257 22.72 10.12 16.14
CA LEU A 257 23.56 9.97 17.34
C LEU A 257 22.70 9.54 18.54
N ILE A 258 22.12 8.35 18.45
CA ILE A 258 21.06 7.85 19.34
C ILE A 258 21.49 7.80 20.82
N ASP A 259 22.69 7.33 21.11
CA ASP A 259 23.19 7.26 22.49
C ASP A 259 23.32 8.65 23.13
N LEU A 260 23.86 9.61 22.37
CA LEU A 260 24.02 10.98 22.84
C LEU A 260 22.67 11.68 23.02
N ALA A 261 21.70 11.40 22.14
CA ALA A 261 20.32 11.87 22.29
C ALA A 261 19.69 11.34 23.58
N ILE A 262 19.81 10.03 23.86
CA ILE A 262 19.29 9.40 25.08
C ILE A 262 19.86 10.06 26.34
N ASP A 263 21.18 10.22 26.41
CA ASP A 263 21.83 10.83 27.58
C ASP A 263 21.40 12.29 27.78
N THR A 264 21.28 13.04 26.68
CA THR A 264 20.87 14.45 26.73
C THR A 264 19.38 14.60 27.10
N TYR A 265 18.50 13.72 26.63
CA TYR A 265 17.10 13.68 27.08
C TYR A 265 16.97 13.35 28.56
N ARG A 266 17.75 12.37 29.05
CA ARG A 266 17.81 12.04 30.49
C ARG A 266 18.24 13.25 31.30
N ARG A 267 19.23 14.01 30.82
CA ARG A 267 19.64 15.26 31.47
C ARG A 267 18.52 16.31 31.51
N ALA A 268 17.77 16.47 30.42
CA ALA A 268 16.61 17.37 30.41
C ALA A 268 15.55 16.96 31.45
N ILE A 269 15.29 15.66 31.57
CA ILE A 269 14.33 15.10 32.53
C ILE A 269 14.82 15.21 33.98
N GLU A 270 16.12 15.01 34.25
CA GLU A 270 16.71 15.24 35.57
C GLU A 270 16.53 16.68 36.04
N LEU A 271 16.72 17.63 35.12
CA LEU A 271 16.55 19.06 35.39
C LEU A 271 15.07 19.45 35.55
N GLN A 272 14.18 18.83 34.77
CA GLN A 272 12.74 19.05 34.81
C GLN A 272 11.96 17.73 34.73
N PRO A 273 11.61 17.10 35.88
CA PRO A 273 10.91 15.83 35.90
C PRO A 273 9.47 15.86 35.34
N HIS A 274 8.85 17.04 35.27
CA HIS A 274 7.51 17.24 34.70
C HIS A 274 7.61 17.74 33.26
N PHE A 275 8.18 16.91 32.36
CA PHE A 275 8.43 17.25 30.96
C PHE A 275 7.99 16.11 30.00
N PRO A 276 6.69 16.00 29.70
CA PRO A 276 6.12 14.90 28.90
C PRO A 276 6.77 14.71 27.52
N ASP A 277 7.05 15.80 26.81
CA ASP A 277 7.67 15.75 25.47
C ASP A 277 9.07 15.12 25.51
N ALA A 278 9.86 15.41 26.55
CA ALA A 278 11.18 14.81 26.74
C ALA A 278 11.10 13.31 27.01
N TYR A 279 10.12 12.83 27.79
CA TYR A 279 9.86 11.40 27.96
C TYR A 279 9.41 10.73 26.66
N CYS A 280 8.54 11.38 25.88
CA CYS A 280 8.09 10.86 24.59
C CYS A 280 9.25 10.75 23.59
N ASN A 281 10.10 11.77 23.50
CA ASN A 281 11.25 11.78 22.60
C ASN A 281 12.37 10.83 23.05
N LEU A 282 12.59 10.70 24.36
CA LEU A 282 13.46 9.67 24.93
C LEU A 282 12.95 8.27 24.56
N ALA A 283 11.65 8.03 24.66
CA ALA A 283 11.04 6.76 24.27
C ALA A 283 11.25 6.45 22.78
N ASN A 284 11.12 7.44 21.89
CA ASN A 284 11.42 7.28 20.46
C ASN A 284 12.88 6.84 20.25
N ALA A 285 13.83 7.50 20.91
CA ALA A 285 15.26 7.14 20.82
C ALA A 285 15.57 5.75 21.40
N LEU A 286 14.96 5.38 22.53
CA LEU A 286 15.09 4.05 23.13
C LEU A 286 14.51 2.96 22.24
N LYS A 287 13.37 3.22 21.58
CA LYS A 287 12.77 2.30 20.60
C LYS A 287 13.72 2.06 19.44
N GLU A 288 14.31 3.11 18.88
CA GLU A 288 15.26 2.99 17.77
C GLU A 288 16.54 2.23 18.15
N LYS A 289 16.99 2.37 19.40
CA LYS A 289 18.07 1.55 19.99
C LYS A 289 17.67 0.08 20.22
N GLY A 290 16.38 -0.27 20.12
CA GLY A 290 15.83 -1.60 20.38
C GLY A 290 15.44 -1.88 21.84
N SER A 291 15.53 -0.87 22.72
CA SER A 291 15.16 -0.96 24.14
C SER A 291 13.66 -0.73 24.34
N VAL A 292 12.83 -1.61 23.77
CA VAL A 292 11.37 -1.45 23.67
C VAL A 292 10.68 -1.35 25.05
N ALA A 293 11.13 -2.11 26.04
CA ALA A 293 10.55 -2.09 27.39
C ALA A 293 10.73 -0.73 28.09
N GLU A 294 11.94 -0.16 28.01
CA GLU A 294 12.22 1.18 28.55
C GLU A 294 11.46 2.27 27.79
N ALA A 295 11.34 2.14 26.46
CA ALA A 295 10.53 3.06 25.65
C ALA A 295 9.05 3.05 26.08
N GLU A 296 8.49 1.86 26.33
CA GLU A 296 7.12 1.71 26.81
C GLU A 296 6.92 2.38 28.17
N GLU A 297 7.86 2.21 29.11
CA GLU A 297 7.80 2.86 30.42
C GLU A 297 7.90 4.39 30.31
N CYS A 298 8.73 4.90 29.41
CA CYS A 298 8.83 6.33 29.13
C CYS A 298 7.53 6.90 28.55
N TYR A 299 6.89 6.24 27.58
CA TYR A 299 5.57 6.68 27.09
C TYR A 299 4.51 6.63 28.18
N ASN A 300 4.47 5.57 28.99
CA ASN A 300 3.56 5.48 30.12
C ASN A 300 3.80 6.60 31.14
N THR A 301 5.05 6.98 31.38
CA THR A 301 5.40 8.11 32.25
C THR A 301 4.92 9.44 31.64
N ALA A 302 5.17 9.67 30.35
CA ALA A 302 4.65 10.84 29.64
C ALA A 302 3.12 10.95 29.78
N LEU A 303 2.40 9.83 29.65
CA LEU A 303 0.94 9.76 29.77
C LEU A 303 0.43 9.87 31.22
N ARG A 304 1.22 9.49 32.23
CA ARG A 304 0.91 9.77 33.64
C ARG A 304 1.01 11.26 33.95
N LEU A 305 2.00 11.94 33.38
CA LEU A 305 2.21 13.37 33.54
C LEU A 305 1.17 14.18 32.74
N CYS A 306 0.88 13.76 31.51
CA CYS A 306 -0.09 14.37 30.61
C CYS A 306 -0.93 13.29 29.90
N PRO A 307 -2.11 12.93 30.44
CA PRO A 307 -2.98 11.90 29.85
C PRO A 307 -3.51 12.21 28.44
N THR A 308 -3.39 13.48 28.03
CA THR A 308 -3.80 14.02 26.73
C THR A 308 -2.61 14.25 25.80
N HIS A 309 -1.47 13.56 25.99
CA HIS A 309 -0.32 13.68 25.10
C HIS A 309 -0.49 12.76 23.88
N ALA A 310 -0.97 13.31 22.76
CA ALA A 310 -1.39 12.56 21.57
C ALA A 310 -0.26 11.73 20.94
N ASP A 311 0.96 12.28 20.84
CA ASP A 311 2.12 11.58 20.27
C ASP A 311 2.50 10.33 21.09
N SER A 312 2.48 10.42 22.42
CA SER A 312 2.73 9.24 23.28
C SER A 312 1.63 8.19 23.16
N LEU A 313 0.36 8.59 23.00
CA LEU A 313 -0.73 7.63 22.75
C LEU A 313 -0.53 6.89 21.42
N ASN A 314 -0.24 7.61 20.33
CA ASN A 314 0.01 7.01 19.02
C ASN A 314 1.26 6.12 19.00
N ASN A 315 2.36 6.56 19.63
CA ASN A 315 3.60 5.79 19.61
C ASN A 315 3.55 4.57 20.54
N LEU A 316 2.87 4.67 21.68
CA LEU A 316 2.57 3.50 22.52
C LEU A 316 1.66 2.51 21.76
N ALA A 317 0.68 2.99 21.01
CA ALA A 317 -0.16 2.14 20.16
C ALA A 317 0.66 1.39 19.10
N ASN A 318 1.66 2.05 18.48
CA ASN A 318 2.59 1.40 17.56
C ASN A 318 3.36 0.25 18.24
N ILE A 319 3.86 0.45 19.46
CA ILE A 319 4.52 -0.62 20.24
C ILE A 319 3.55 -1.77 20.54
N LYS A 320 2.32 -1.46 20.99
CA LYS A 320 1.31 -2.50 21.27
C LYS A 320 0.94 -3.29 20.03
N ARG A 321 0.86 -2.64 18.87
CA ARG A 321 0.67 -3.30 17.57
C ARG A 321 1.83 -4.23 17.25
N GLU A 322 3.08 -3.77 17.38
CA GLU A 322 4.29 -4.56 17.14
C GLU A 322 4.42 -5.76 18.10
N GLN A 323 3.91 -5.63 19.33
CA GLN A 323 3.81 -6.72 20.31
C GLN A 323 2.65 -7.70 20.06
N GLY A 324 1.79 -7.43 19.07
CA GLY A 324 0.60 -8.24 18.78
C GLY A 324 -0.63 -7.96 19.67
N ASN A 325 -0.56 -6.96 20.55
CA ASN A 325 -1.67 -6.52 21.40
C ASN A 325 -2.60 -5.57 20.63
N ILE A 326 -3.31 -6.12 19.64
CA ILE A 326 -4.04 -5.33 18.63
C ILE A 326 -5.19 -4.53 19.23
N GLU A 327 -5.98 -5.10 20.14
CA GLU A 327 -7.13 -4.41 20.76
C GLU A 327 -6.68 -3.18 21.54
N GLU A 328 -5.58 -3.30 22.27
CA GLU A 328 -5.01 -2.22 23.05
C GLU A 328 -4.45 -1.11 22.13
N ALA A 329 -3.79 -1.50 21.04
CA ALA A 329 -3.32 -0.55 20.03
C ALA A 329 -4.48 0.27 19.43
N VAL A 330 -5.58 -0.38 19.05
CA VAL A 330 -6.78 0.30 18.52
C VAL A 330 -7.36 1.27 19.54
N ARG A 331 -7.44 0.87 20.82
CA ARG A 331 -7.92 1.74 21.91
C ARG A 331 -7.05 2.99 22.04
N LEU A 332 -5.73 2.83 22.02
CA LEU A 332 -4.78 3.94 22.15
C LEU A 332 -4.81 4.87 20.92
N TYR A 333 -4.90 4.36 19.69
CA TYR A 333 -5.06 5.21 18.51
C TYR A 333 -6.36 6.01 18.56
N ARG A 334 -7.49 5.39 18.96
CA ARG A 334 -8.77 6.11 19.11
C ARG A 334 -8.66 7.21 20.16
N LYS A 335 -8.04 6.93 21.30
CA LYS A 335 -7.80 7.94 22.32
C LYS A 335 -6.91 9.07 21.80
N ALA A 336 -5.87 8.77 21.01
CA ALA A 336 -5.05 9.80 20.37
C ALA A 336 -5.88 10.72 19.46
N LEU A 337 -6.82 10.15 18.69
CA LEU A 337 -7.73 10.88 17.80
C LEU A 337 -8.85 11.63 18.54
N GLU A 338 -9.28 11.15 19.71
CA GLU A 338 -10.20 11.89 20.58
C GLU A 338 -9.55 13.18 21.11
N VAL A 339 -8.26 13.11 21.43
CA VAL A 339 -7.49 14.27 21.91
C VAL A 339 -7.09 15.20 20.76
N PHE A 340 -6.61 14.63 19.65
CA PHE A 340 -6.18 15.38 18.48
C PHE A 340 -6.78 14.79 17.19
N PRO A 341 -7.97 15.25 16.78
CA PRO A 341 -8.65 14.73 15.59
C PRO A 341 -7.88 14.95 14.28
N GLU A 342 -7.04 15.98 14.18
CA GLU A 342 -6.25 16.28 12.98
C GLU A 342 -4.90 15.54 12.95
N PHE A 343 -4.80 14.38 13.61
CA PHE A 343 -3.57 13.57 13.63
C PHE A 343 -3.51 12.58 12.46
N ALA A 344 -2.99 13.04 11.31
CA ALA A 344 -2.92 12.21 10.08
C ALA A 344 -2.21 10.86 10.28
N ALA A 345 -1.11 10.83 11.04
CA ALA A 345 -0.36 9.60 11.31
C ALA A 345 -1.17 8.59 12.12
N ALA A 346 -1.91 9.02 13.15
CA ALA A 346 -2.78 8.15 13.95
C ALA A 346 -3.95 7.60 13.12
N HIS A 347 -4.54 8.41 12.24
CA HIS A 347 -5.54 7.94 11.27
C HIS A 347 -4.97 6.84 10.35
N SER A 348 -3.79 7.05 9.76
CA SER A 348 -3.14 6.08 8.88
C SER A 348 -2.76 4.78 9.62
N ASN A 349 -2.22 4.88 10.82
CA ASN A 349 -1.85 3.71 11.64
C ASN A 349 -3.08 2.90 12.09
N LEU A 350 -4.15 3.57 12.52
CA LEU A 350 -5.41 2.93 12.87
C LEU A 350 -6.02 2.24 11.64
N ALA A 351 -6.01 2.89 10.48
CA ALA A 351 -6.49 2.30 9.24
C ALA A 351 -5.73 1.01 8.88
N SER A 352 -4.41 0.99 9.03
CA SER A 352 -3.58 -0.19 8.80
C SER A 352 -3.97 -1.36 9.70
N VAL A 353 -4.25 -1.10 10.98
CA VAL A 353 -4.71 -2.14 11.91
C VAL A 353 -6.13 -2.62 11.57
N LEU A 354 -7.03 -1.71 11.19
CA LEU A 354 -8.39 -2.07 10.78
C LEU A 354 -8.39 -2.90 9.48
N GLN A 355 -7.48 -2.61 8.55
CA GLN A 355 -7.25 -3.40 7.35
C GLN A 355 -6.83 -4.83 7.72
N GLN A 356 -5.87 -5.00 8.64
CA GLN A 356 -5.46 -6.32 9.14
C GLN A 356 -6.60 -7.10 9.82
N GLN A 357 -7.52 -6.40 10.49
CA GLN A 357 -8.74 -6.98 11.06
C GLN A 357 -9.84 -7.30 10.01
N GLY A 358 -9.61 -7.00 8.72
CA GLY A 358 -10.59 -7.18 7.65
C GLY A 358 -11.70 -6.13 7.61
N LYS A 359 -11.60 -5.05 8.41
CA LYS A 359 -12.55 -3.93 8.44
C LYS A 359 -12.21 -2.90 7.37
N LEU A 360 -12.21 -3.35 6.11
CA LEU A 360 -11.68 -2.59 4.96
C LEU A 360 -12.39 -1.24 4.76
N GLN A 361 -13.71 -1.16 5.00
CA GLN A 361 -14.46 0.09 4.88
C GLN A 361 -14.07 1.13 5.94
N GLU A 362 -13.92 0.71 7.20
CA GLU A 362 -13.45 1.60 8.27
C GLU A 362 -12.02 2.06 8.01
N ALA A 363 -11.14 1.15 7.56
CA ALA A 363 -9.78 1.49 7.16
C ALA A 363 -9.76 2.56 6.06
N LEU A 364 -10.58 2.41 5.02
CA LEU A 364 -10.68 3.38 3.93
C LEU A 364 -11.14 4.76 4.42
N MET A 365 -12.08 4.83 5.37
CA MET A 365 -12.51 6.09 5.97
C MET A 365 -11.35 6.80 6.69
N HIS A 366 -10.58 6.07 7.50
CA HIS A 366 -9.44 6.65 8.21
C HIS A 366 -8.30 7.06 7.27
N TYR A 367 -8.01 6.30 6.20
CA TYR A 367 -7.03 6.74 5.19
C TYR A 367 -7.47 8.01 4.47
N LYS A 368 -8.75 8.12 4.10
CA LYS A 368 -9.30 9.35 3.48
C LYS A 368 -9.13 10.55 4.41
N GLU A 369 -9.34 10.37 5.71
CA GLU A 369 -9.17 11.45 6.68
C GLU A 369 -7.69 11.83 6.86
N ALA A 370 -6.77 10.86 6.93
CA ALA A 370 -5.34 11.12 6.93
C ALA A 370 -4.89 11.94 5.71
N ILE A 371 -5.44 11.63 4.52
CA ILE A 371 -5.16 12.34 3.26
C ILE A 371 -5.83 13.72 3.23
N ARG A 372 -7.04 13.88 3.80
CA ARG A 372 -7.72 15.18 3.93
C ARG A 372 -6.88 16.14 4.76
N ILE A 373 -6.34 15.65 5.88
CA ILE A 373 -5.49 16.41 6.80
C ILE A 373 -4.14 16.71 6.15
N SER A 374 -3.50 15.70 5.54
CA SER A 374 -2.18 15.83 4.91
C SER A 374 -2.19 15.30 3.46
N PRO A 375 -2.53 16.13 2.46
CA PRO A 375 -2.61 15.72 1.05
C PRO A 375 -1.28 15.28 0.42
N THR A 376 -0.16 15.48 1.11
CA THR A 376 1.20 15.06 0.71
C THR A 376 1.67 13.80 1.45
N PHE A 377 0.78 13.07 2.12
CA PHE A 377 1.14 11.87 2.86
C PHE A 377 1.21 10.63 1.96
N ALA A 378 2.37 10.40 1.32
CA ALA A 378 2.56 9.34 0.33
C ALA A 378 2.23 7.93 0.86
N ASP A 379 2.63 7.59 2.08
CA ASP A 379 2.35 6.28 2.69
C ASP A 379 0.85 6.01 2.86
N ALA A 380 0.06 7.03 3.24
CA ALA A 380 -1.39 6.90 3.37
C ALA A 380 -2.04 6.59 2.02
N TYR A 381 -1.59 7.22 0.93
CA TYR A 381 -2.05 6.86 -0.43
C TYR A 381 -1.66 5.42 -0.79
N SER A 382 -0.42 5.00 -0.55
CA SER A 382 0.02 3.63 -0.86
C SER A 382 -0.79 2.58 -0.08
N ASN A 383 -0.97 2.78 1.22
CA ASN A 383 -1.73 1.86 2.07
C ASN A 383 -3.23 1.84 1.75
N MET A 384 -3.81 3.00 1.40
CA MET A 384 -5.17 3.07 0.87
C MET A 384 -5.29 2.30 -0.44
N GLY A 385 -4.30 2.40 -1.33
CA GLY A 385 -4.24 1.62 -2.57
C GLY A 385 -4.24 0.11 -2.32
N ASN A 386 -3.49 -0.37 -1.31
CA ASN A 386 -3.50 -1.78 -0.91
C ASN A 386 -4.89 -2.22 -0.43
N THR A 387 -5.56 -1.39 0.38
CA THR A 387 -6.92 -1.66 0.87
C THR A 387 -7.93 -1.72 -0.29
N LEU A 388 -7.86 -0.79 -1.24
CA LEU A 388 -8.71 -0.79 -2.44
C LEU A 388 -8.45 -2.00 -3.33
N LYS A 389 -7.20 -2.43 -3.47
CA LYS A 389 -6.83 -3.65 -4.19
C LYS A 389 -7.46 -4.89 -3.54
N GLU A 390 -7.43 -5.00 -2.22
CA GLU A 390 -8.10 -6.09 -1.48
C GLU A 390 -9.62 -6.07 -1.66
N MET A 391 -10.21 -4.88 -1.77
CA MET A 391 -11.63 -4.69 -2.11
C MET A 391 -11.95 -4.89 -3.59
N GLN A 392 -10.96 -5.25 -4.42
CA GLN A 392 -11.07 -5.41 -5.88
C GLN A 392 -11.37 -4.10 -6.65
N ASP A 393 -11.22 -2.93 -6.02
CA ASP A 393 -11.23 -1.63 -6.70
C ASP A 393 -9.86 -1.31 -7.30
N VAL A 394 -9.59 -1.94 -8.44
CA VAL A 394 -8.30 -1.83 -9.15
C VAL A 394 -8.05 -0.40 -9.64
N GLN A 395 -9.09 0.32 -10.08
CA GLN A 395 -8.96 1.69 -10.59
C GLN A 395 -8.63 2.67 -9.46
N GLY A 396 -9.32 2.56 -8.33
CA GLY A 396 -9.02 3.35 -7.15
C GLY A 396 -7.60 3.08 -6.63
N ALA A 397 -7.18 1.81 -6.59
CA ALA A 397 -5.83 1.45 -6.19
C ALA A 397 -4.74 2.02 -7.12
N LEU A 398 -4.95 1.98 -8.44
CA LEU A 398 -4.05 2.55 -9.44
C LEU A 398 -3.85 4.06 -9.20
N GLN A 399 -4.94 4.81 -9.02
CA GLN A 399 -4.89 6.25 -8.75
C GLN A 399 -4.12 6.57 -7.47
N CYS A 400 -4.31 5.77 -6.42
CA CYS A 400 -3.62 5.93 -5.15
C CYS A 400 -2.11 5.73 -5.29
N TYR A 401 -1.67 4.65 -5.94
CA TYR A 401 -0.24 4.41 -6.15
C TYR A 401 0.40 5.46 -7.05
N THR A 402 -0.26 5.85 -8.13
CA THR A 402 0.22 6.95 -9.00
C THR A 402 0.37 8.24 -8.20
N ARG A 403 -0.59 8.57 -7.33
CA ARG A 403 -0.51 9.77 -6.48
C ARG A 403 0.62 9.68 -5.46
N ALA A 404 0.81 8.52 -4.82
CA ALA A 404 1.93 8.29 -3.91
C ALA A 404 3.29 8.51 -4.60
N ILE A 405 3.44 8.05 -5.84
CA ILE A 405 4.66 8.25 -6.66
C ILE A 405 4.82 9.72 -7.10
N GLN A 406 3.75 10.42 -7.43
CA GLN A 406 3.82 11.86 -7.75
C GLN A 406 4.31 12.69 -6.55
N ILE A 407 3.88 12.32 -5.34
CA ILE A 407 4.28 12.99 -4.11
C ILE A 407 5.72 12.61 -3.74
N ASN A 408 6.05 11.32 -3.80
CA ASN A 408 7.39 10.80 -3.54
C ASN A 408 7.86 9.89 -4.69
N PRO A 409 8.60 10.43 -5.68
CA PRO A 409 9.10 9.63 -6.82
C PRO A 409 10.06 8.51 -6.43
N ALA A 410 10.72 8.62 -5.27
CA ALA A 410 11.66 7.63 -4.75
C ALA A 410 10.98 6.52 -3.91
N PHE A 411 9.65 6.44 -3.91
CA PHE A 411 8.90 5.46 -3.12
C PHE A 411 8.88 4.06 -3.75
N ALA A 412 9.90 3.24 -3.47
CA ALA A 412 10.07 1.91 -4.07
C ALA A 412 8.86 0.98 -3.89
N ASP A 413 8.23 0.95 -2.70
CA ASP A 413 7.08 0.08 -2.43
C ASP A 413 5.85 0.48 -3.27
N ALA A 414 5.62 1.78 -3.49
CA ALA A 414 4.53 2.25 -4.36
C ALA A 414 4.76 1.84 -5.84
N HIS A 415 6.00 1.90 -6.33
CA HIS A 415 6.35 1.39 -7.68
C HIS A 415 6.12 -0.12 -7.79
N SER A 416 6.47 -0.90 -6.76
CA SER A 416 6.24 -2.35 -6.71
C SER A 416 4.74 -2.69 -6.70
N ASN A 417 3.96 -1.97 -5.91
CA ASN A 417 2.50 -2.17 -5.82
C ASN A 417 1.81 -1.80 -7.14
N LEU A 418 2.22 -0.70 -7.78
CA LEU A 418 1.76 -0.32 -9.11
C LEU A 418 2.10 -1.40 -10.15
N ALA A 419 3.33 -1.93 -10.11
CA ALA A 419 3.77 -3.02 -10.98
C ALA A 419 2.91 -4.28 -10.81
N SER A 420 2.51 -4.62 -9.57
CA SER A 420 1.61 -5.74 -9.32
C SER A 420 0.25 -5.53 -9.96
N ILE A 421 -0.33 -4.33 -9.92
CA ILE A 421 -1.60 -4.05 -10.61
C ILE A 421 -1.45 -4.20 -12.12
N HIS A 422 -0.39 -3.66 -12.71
CA HIS A 422 -0.14 -3.81 -14.14
C HIS A 422 0.00 -5.28 -14.54
N LYS A 423 0.73 -6.07 -13.74
CA LYS A 423 0.86 -7.53 -13.93
C LYS A 423 -0.50 -8.21 -13.90
N ASP A 424 -1.30 -7.97 -12.85
CA ASP A 424 -2.60 -8.60 -12.66
C ASP A 424 -3.63 -8.16 -13.73
N SER A 425 -3.42 -7.00 -14.35
CA SER A 425 -4.22 -6.46 -15.47
C SER A 425 -3.74 -6.93 -16.85
N GLY A 426 -2.64 -7.67 -16.94
CA GLY A 426 -2.05 -8.14 -18.21
C GLY A 426 -1.11 -7.14 -18.91
N ASN A 427 -0.88 -5.95 -18.34
CA ASN A 427 0.03 -4.93 -18.85
C ASN A 427 1.48 -5.24 -18.41
N ILE A 428 2.00 -6.36 -18.90
CA ILE A 428 3.30 -6.91 -18.47
C ILE A 428 4.48 -5.96 -18.75
N PRO A 429 4.58 -5.25 -19.88
CA PRO A 429 5.67 -4.29 -20.12
C PRO A 429 5.74 -3.17 -19.07
N GLU A 430 4.60 -2.60 -18.70
CA GLU A 430 4.49 -1.55 -17.68
C GLU A 430 4.86 -2.09 -16.29
N ALA A 431 4.47 -3.33 -15.99
CA ALA A 431 4.87 -4.02 -14.77
C ALA A 431 6.40 -4.20 -14.70
N ILE A 432 7.04 -4.64 -15.79
CA ILE A 432 8.50 -4.81 -15.87
C ILE A 432 9.21 -3.46 -15.63
N ALA A 433 8.76 -2.39 -16.28
CA ALA A 433 9.34 -1.05 -16.11
C ALA A 433 9.22 -0.55 -14.65
N SER A 434 8.06 -0.77 -14.04
CA SER A 434 7.80 -0.35 -12.66
C SER A 434 8.61 -1.17 -11.64
N TYR A 435 8.71 -2.49 -11.79
CA TYR A 435 9.56 -3.32 -10.94
C TYR A 435 11.05 -2.98 -11.09
N ARG A 436 11.53 -2.71 -12.31
CA ARG A 436 12.91 -2.25 -12.55
C ARG A 436 13.18 -0.93 -11.82
N THR A 437 12.21 -0.01 -11.82
CA THR A 437 12.31 1.26 -11.09
C THR A 437 12.35 1.03 -9.58
N ALA A 438 11.47 0.17 -9.04
CA ALA A 438 11.48 -0.20 -7.63
C ALA A 438 12.83 -0.79 -7.20
N LEU A 439 13.41 -1.70 -8.00
CA LEU A 439 14.71 -2.33 -7.72
C LEU A 439 15.90 -1.37 -7.89
N LYS A 440 15.78 -0.36 -8.76
CA LYS A 440 16.78 0.70 -8.86
C LYS A 440 16.80 1.58 -7.61
N LEU A 441 15.63 1.87 -7.04
CA LEU A 441 15.48 2.64 -5.81
C LEU A 441 15.85 1.83 -4.57
N LYS A 442 15.51 0.54 -4.54
CA LYS A 442 15.76 -0.40 -3.45
C LYS A 442 16.30 -1.74 -4.01
N PRO A 443 17.62 -1.93 -4.11
CA PRO A 443 18.22 -3.15 -4.68
C PRO A 443 17.94 -4.43 -3.87
N ASP A 444 17.85 -4.32 -2.54
CA ASP A 444 17.43 -5.40 -1.65
C ASP A 444 15.90 -5.38 -1.48
N PHE A 445 15.20 -5.84 -2.51
CA PHE A 445 13.74 -5.93 -2.52
C PHE A 445 13.27 -7.29 -3.09
N PRO A 446 13.27 -8.35 -2.26
CA PRO A 446 12.91 -9.72 -2.65
C PRO A 446 11.59 -9.86 -3.43
N ASP A 447 10.52 -9.20 -2.96
CA ASP A 447 9.19 -9.28 -3.58
C ASP A 447 9.18 -8.69 -5.00
N ALA A 448 9.77 -7.51 -5.18
CA ALA A 448 9.89 -6.88 -6.49
C ALA A 448 10.77 -7.73 -7.43
N TYR A 449 11.85 -8.34 -6.92
CA TYR A 449 12.75 -9.19 -7.69
C TYR A 449 12.05 -10.46 -8.20
N CYS A 450 11.37 -11.19 -7.31
CA CYS A 450 10.69 -12.43 -7.70
C CYS A 450 9.53 -12.17 -8.66
N ASN A 451 8.78 -11.08 -8.44
CA ASN A 451 7.71 -10.69 -9.37
C ASN A 451 8.25 -10.22 -10.73
N LEU A 452 9.36 -9.50 -10.77
CA LEU A 452 10.04 -9.17 -12.04
C LEU A 452 10.48 -10.44 -12.76
N ALA A 453 11.12 -11.39 -12.06
CA ALA A 453 11.54 -12.66 -12.65
C ALA A 453 10.35 -13.43 -13.25
N HIS A 454 9.19 -13.39 -12.60
CA HIS A 454 7.95 -13.96 -13.14
C HIS A 454 7.46 -13.21 -14.40
N CYS A 455 7.46 -11.87 -14.40
CA CYS A 455 7.11 -11.09 -15.59
C CYS A 455 8.04 -11.37 -16.77
N LEU A 456 9.35 -11.51 -16.52
CA LEU A 456 10.33 -11.87 -17.54
C LEU A 456 10.11 -13.29 -18.07
N GLN A 457 9.72 -14.24 -17.20
CA GLN A 457 9.30 -15.58 -17.62
C GLN A 457 8.05 -15.53 -18.53
N ILE A 458 7.06 -14.69 -18.20
CA ILE A 458 5.84 -14.52 -19.01
C ILE A 458 6.13 -14.03 -20.43
N VAL A 459 7.09 -13.10 -20.58
CA VAL A 459 7.45 -12.54 -21.89
C VAL A 459 8.61 -13.28 -22.55
N CYS A 460 9.06 -14.41 -21.99
CA CYS A 460 10.19 -15.19 -22.47
C CYS A 460 11.50 -14.37 -22.59
N ASP A 461 11.72 -13.39 -21.72
CA ASP A 461 12.99 -12.68 -21.63
C ASP A 461 13.99 -13.52 -20.82
N TRP A 462 14.94 -14.11 -21.56
CA TRP A 462 15.95 -15.02 -21.02
C TRP A 462 17.36 -14.42 -21.01
N THR A 463 17.48 -13.09 -21.13
CA THR A 463 18.77 -12.39 -21.22
C THR A 463 19.73 -12.69 -20.05
N ASP A 464 19.24 -12.73 -18.81
CA ASP A 464 20.00 -13.07 -17.59
C ASP A 464 19.45 -14.31 -16.87
N TYR A 465 18.86 -15.27 -17.61
CA TYR A 465 18.06 -16.38 -17.05
C TYR A 465 18.79 -17.16 -15.93
N ASP A 466 20.00 -17.65 -16.17
CA ASP A 466 20.72 -18.51 -15.22
C ASP A 466 21.09 -17.77 -13.91
N GLU A 467 21.58 -16.54 -14.03
CA GLU A 467 21.92 -15.70 -12.87
C GLU A 467 20.67 -15.34 -12.08
N ARG A 468 19.59 -15.01 -12.79
CA ARG A 468 18.30 -14.66 -12.20
C ARG A 468 17.69 -15.82 -11.43
N MET A 469 17.72 -17.04 -11.98
CA MET A 469 17.23 -18.23 -11.30
C MET A 469 18.06 -18.56 -10.05
N LYS A 470 19.40 -18.49 -10.13
CA LYS A 470 20.28 -18.68 -8.96
C LYS A 470 19.96 -17.70 -7.83
N LYS A 471 19.79 -16.42 -8.17
CA LYS A 471 19.44 -15.37 -7.20
C LYS A 471 18.06 -15.60 -6.59
N LEU A 472 17.06 -15.97 -7.40
CA LEU A 472 15.71 -16.31 -6.92
C LEU A 472 15.74 -17.46 -5.90
N VAL A 473 16.48 -18.54 -6.20
CA VAL A 473 16.63 -19.67 -5.28
C VAL A 473 17.30 -19.23 -3.97
N SER A 474 18.34 -18.38 -4.04
CA SER A 474 19.00 -17.84 -2.85
C SER A 474 18.09 -16.96 -1.99
N ILE A 475 17.24 -16.14 -2.61
CA ILE A 475 16.26 -15.31 -1.90
C ILE A 475 15.27 -16.19 -1.13
N VAL A 476 14.73 -17.22 -1.79
CA VAL A 476 13.78 -18.15 -1.16
C VAL A 476 14.45 -18.89 0.01
N ALA A 477 15.69 -19.35 -0.16
CA ALA A 477 16.43 -20.03 0.90
C ALA A 477 16.61 -19.13 2.14
N ASP A 478 17.06 -17.89 1.94
CA ASP A 478 17.23 -16.90 3.01
C ASP A 478 15.91 -16.59 3.74
N GLN A 479 14.81 -16.43 2.99
CA GLN A 479 13.50 -16.16 3.55
C GLN A 479 12.97 -17.33 4.41
N LEU A 480 13.13 -18.56 3.91
CA LEU A 480 12.70 -19.75 4.63
C LEU A 480 13.53 -19.96 5.91
N GLU A 481 14.85 -19.76 5.85
CA GLU A 481 15.75 -19.84 7.00
C GLU A 481 15.41 -18.79 8.07
N LYS A 482 15.08 -17.57 7.66
CA LYS A 482 14.66 -16.46 8.53
C LYS A 482 13.19 -16.53 8.96
N ASN A 483 12.49 -17.64 8.70
CA ASN A 483 11.08 -17.82 9.07
C ASN A 483 10.14 -16.75 8.49
N ARG A 484 10.47 -16.18 7.31
CA ARG A 484 9.68 -15.16 6.61
C ARG A 484 8.77 -15.81 5.56
N LEU A 485 7.70 -15.11 5.19
CA LEU A 485 6.86 -15.50 4.04
C LEU A 485 7.69 -15.38 2.76
N PRO A 486 7.83 -16.44 1.94
CA PRO A 486 8.60 -16.36 0.71
C PRO A 486 7.94 -15.45 -0.33
N SER A 487 8.76 -14.69 -1.06
CA SER A 487 8.32 -13.80 -2.15
C SER A 487 7.81 -14.55 -3.38
N VAL A 488 8.17 -15.84 -3.51
CA VAL A 488 7.67 -16.72 -4.57
C VAL A 488 6.31 -17.27 -4.14
N HIS A 489 5.28 -16.96 -4.93
CA HIS A 489 3.95 -17.52 -4.74
C HIS A 489 3.94 -19.05 -4.99
N PRO A 490 3.17 -19.87 -4.25
CA PRO A 490 3.19 -21.33 -4.38
C PRO A 490 2.92 -21.81 -5.80
N HIS A 491 1.93 -21.21 -6.49
CA HIS A 491 1.61 -21.52 -7.89
C HIS A 491 2.78 -21.28 -8.86
N HIS A 492 3.68 -20.34 -8.58
CA HIS A 492 4.82 -20.05 -9.46
C HIS A 492 6.03 -20.92 -9.17
N SER A 493 6.09 -21.54 -7.98
CA SER A 493 7.23 -22.34 -7.53
C SER A 493 7.57 -23.53 -8.44
N MET A 494 6.60 -24.04 -9.19
CA MET A 494 6.80 -25.10 -10.18
C MET A 494 7.61 -24.64 -11.40
N LEU A 495 7.65 -23.33 -11.70
CA LEU A 495 8.35 -22.77 -12.86
C LEU A 495 9.84 -22.52 -12.59
N TYR A 496 10.30 -22.75 -11.35
CA TYR A 496 11.64 -22.40 -10.91
C TYR A 496 12.40 -23.66 -10.48
N PRO A 497 13.75 -23.65 -10.56
CA PRO A 497 14.59 -24.78 -10.16
C PRO A 497 14.73 -24.86 -8.63
N LEU A 498 13.60 -24.94 -7.93
CA LEU A 498 13.48 -25.13 -6.50
C LEU A 498 13.45 -26.64 -6.19
N SER A 499 13.97 -27.03 -5.02
CA SER A 499 13.82 -28.40 -4.54
C SER A 499 12.36 -28.69 -4.16
N HIS A 500 11.96 -29.96 -4.14
CA HIS A 500 10.62 -30.36 -3.66
C HIS A 500 10.34 -29.86 -2.24
N SER A 501 11.34 -29.91 -1.36
CA SER A 501 11.24 -29.38 0.00
C SER A 501 10.97 -27.87 0.04
N PHE A 502 11.59 -27.08 -0.84
CA PHE A 502 11.33 -25.63 -0.92
C PHE A 502 9.93 -25.35 -1.45
N ARG A 503 9.45 -26.06 -2.48
CA ARG A 503 8.09 -25.88 -3.00
C ARG A 503 7.04 -26.18 -1.90
N LYS A 504 7.23 -27.27 -1.17
CA LYS A 504 6.39 -27.64 -0.03
C LYS A 504 6.44 -26.59 1.09
N ALA A 505 7.63 -26.13 1.47
CA ALA A 505 7.80 -25.11 2.51
C ALA A 505 7.18 -23.76 2.12
N ILE A 506 7.27 -23.36 0.85
CA ILE A 506 6.59 -22.16 0.34
C ILE A 506 5.07 -22.29 0.53
N ALA A 507 4.51 -23.45 0.18
CA ALA A 507 3.09 -23.74 0.34
C ALA A 507 2.67 -23.77 1.83
N GLU A 508 3.47 -24.40 2.70
CA GLU A 508 3.28 -24.42 4.16
C GLU A 508 3.16 -23.01 4.76
N ARG A 509 4.03 -22.08 4.33
CA ARG A 509 3.99 -20.69 4.81
C ARG A 509 2.71 -19.96 4.42
N HIS A 510 2.19 -20.22 3.22
CA HIS A 510 0.92 -19.65 2.78
C HIS A 510 -0.29 -20.31 3.47
N GLY A 511 -0.19 -21.60 3.79
CA GLY A 511 -1.18 -22.30 4.62
C GLY A 511 -1.25 -21.72 6.04
N ASN A 512 -0.09 -21.47 6.66
CA ASN A 512 -0.01 -20.85 7.99
C ASN A 512 -0.57 -19.42 8.01
N LEU A 513 -0.34 -18.64 6.95
CA LEU A 513 -0.96 -17.33 6.82
C LEU A 513 -2.50 -17.39 6.86
N CYS A 514 -3.10 -18.46 6.33
CA CYS A 514 -4.55 -18.66 6.45
C CYS A 514 -4.98 -18.93 7.89
N LEU A 515 -4.19 -19.71 8.65
CA LEU A 515 -4.43 -19.96 10.09
C LEU A 515 -4.37 -18.65 10.89
N ASP A 516 -3.36 -17.82 10.66
CA ASP A 516 -3.22 -16.52 11.33
C ASP A 516 -4.45 -15.62 11.11
N LYS A 517 -4.95 -15.56 9.86
CA LYS A 517 -6.15 -14.79 9.52
C LYS A 517 -7.42 -15.28 10.23
N ILE A 518 -7.60 -16.59 10.38
CA ILE A 518 -8.82 -17.14 11.01
C ILE A 518 -8.76 -17.12 12.53
N ASN A 519 -7.58 -17.10 13.14
CA ASN A 519 -7.42 -17.07 14.60
C ASN A 519 -8.09 -15.84 15.24
N VAL A 520 -8.12 -14.71 14.52
CA VAL A 520 -8.83 -13.47 14.92
C VAL A 520 -10.35 -13.68 15.07
N LEU A 521 -10.91 -14.72 14.45
CA LEU A 521 -12.34 -15.03 14.56
C LEU A 521 -12.71 -15.78 15.85
N HIS A 522 -11.73 -16.32 16.58
CA HIS A 522 -11.90 -17.09 17.82
C HIS A 522 -12.99 -18.19 17.72
N LYS A 523 -13.05 -18.88 16.59
CA LYS A 523 -14.02 -19.97 16.35
C LYS A 523 -13.61 -21.25 17.09
N PRO A 524 -14.53 -21.92 17.83
CA PRO A 524 -14.27 -23.24 18.36
C PRO A 524 -14.18 -24.28 17.22
N PRO A 525 -13.48 -25.41 17.43
CA PRO A 525 -13.52 -26.53 16.49
C PRO A 525 -14.97 -27.02 16.25
N TYR A 526 -15.29 -27.36 15.01
CA TYR A 526 -16.60 -27.89 14.65
C TYR A 526 -16.78 -29.35 15.10
N GLU A 527 -18.01 -29.72 15.48
CA GLU A 527 -18.38 -31.11 15.69
C GLU A 527 -18.73 -31.77 14.36
N HIS A 528 -18.00 -32.82 13.99
CA HIS A 528 -18.17 -33.49 12.70
C HIS A 528 -19.11 -34.71 12.77
N PRO A 529 -19.85 -35.02 11.68
CA PRO A 529 -20.60 -36.26 11.58
C PRO A 529 -19.69 -37.50 11.72
N LYS A 530 -20.14 -38.50 12.49
CA LYS A 530 -19.40 -39.76 12.71
C LYS A 530 -19.97 -40.95 11.94
N ASP A 531 -21.19 -40.83 11.45
CA ASP A 531 -21.88 -41.81 10.61
C ASP A 531 -22.78 -41.09 9.59
N LEU A 532 -23.39 -41.85 8.69
CA LEU A 532 -24.24 -41.31 7.62
C LEU A 532 -25.74 -41.27 7.99
N LYS A 533 -26.11 -41.45 9.27
CA LYS A 533 -27.53 -41.58 9.64
C LYS A 533 -28.30 -40.28 9.43
N THR A 534 -27.67 -39.14 9.71
CA THR A 534 -28.26 -37.81 9.55
C THR A 534 -28.37 -37.36 8.09
N SER A 535 -27.78 -38.10 7.17
CA SER A 535 -27.79 -37.84 5.72
C SER A 535 -28.46 -38.98 4.94
N GLU A 536 -29.39 -39.70 5.56
CA GLU A 536 -30.15 -40.78 4.92
C GLU A 536 -29.25 -41.87 4.28
N SER A 537 -28.13 -42.17 4.94
CA SER A 537 -27.07 -43.09 4.46
C SER A 537 -26.33 -42.64 3.19
N ARG A 538 -26.42 -41.36 2.81
CA ARG A 538 -25.68 -40.76 1.70
C ARG A 538 -24.45 -40.01 2.19
N LEU A 539 -23.35 -40.10 1.46
CA LEU A 539 -22.14 -39.32 1.70
C LEU A 539 -22.30 -37.92 1.10
N ARG A 540 -22.28 -36.88 1.96
CA ARG A 540 -22.30 -35.48 1.52
C ARG A 540 -20.92 -35.01 1.07
N ILE A 541 -20.80 -34.62 -0.19
CA ILE A 541 -19.55 -34.11 -0.79
C ILE A 541 -19.76 -32.64 -1.17
N GLY A 542 -18.89 -31.76 -0.67
CA GLY A 542 -18.89 -30.34 -1.00
C GLY A 542 -17.75 -29.97 -1.94
N TYR A 543 -18.03 -29.50 -3.14
CA TYR A 543 -17.04 -28.94 -4.08
C TYR A 543 -16.96 -27.43 -3.90
N VAL A 544 -15.79 -26.92 -3.49
CA VAL A 544 -15.57 -25.49 -3.29
C VAL A 544 -14.70 -24.96 -4.42
N SER A 545 -15.21 -23.99 -5.18
CA SER A 545 -14.50 -23.42 -6.32
C SER A 545 -14.89 -21.96 -6.59
N SER A 546 -13.92 -21.11 -6.94
CA SER A 546 -14.16 -19.82 -7.60
C SER A 546 -14.46 -19.95 -9.10
N ASP A 547 -14.44 -21.17 -9.64
CA ASP A 547 -14.31 -21.40 -11.07
C ASP A 547 -15.54 -22.08 -11.69
N PHE A 548 -16.67 -22.10 -10.96
CA PHE A 548 -17.97 -22.49 -11.50
C PHE A 548 -18.50 -21.38 -12.42
N GLY A 549 -18.16 -21.47 -13.70
CA GLY A 549 -18.36 -20.45 -14.74
C GLY A 549 -17.49 -20.75 -15.97
N ASN A 550 -17.23 -19.76 -16.82
CA ASN A 550 -16.35 -19.93 -17.99
C ASN A 550 -14.86 -19.91 -17.58
N HIS A 551 -14.42 -20.99 -16.95
CA HIS A 551 -13.06 -21.22 -16.50
C HIS A 551 -12.61 -22.65 -16.85
N PRO A 552 -11.31 -22.89 -17.11
CA PRO A 552 -10.79 -24.23 -17.41
C PRO A 552 -11.30 -25.31 -16.47
N THR A 553 -11.36 -25.06 -15.16
CA THR A 553 -11.90 -25.99 -14.16
C THR A 553 -13.30 -26.51 -14.54
N SER A 554 -14.24 -25.63 -14.89
CA SER A 554 -15.58 -26.03 -15.32
C SER A 554 -15.57 -26.77 -16.66
N HIS A 555 -14.70 -26.38 -17.60
CA HIS A 555 -14.53 -27.12 -18.88
C HIS A 555 -14.03 -28.56 -18.68
N LEU A 556 -13.47 -28.88 -17.50
CA LEU A 556 -13.02 -30.22 -17.16
C LEU A 556 -14.09 -31.04 -16.41
N MET A 557 -14.78 -30.43 -15.43
CA MET A 557 -15.59 -31.20 -14.47
C MET A 557 -17.07 -30.82 -14.37
N GLN A 558 -17.61 -29.92 -15.20
CA GLN A 558 -19.00 -29.44 -15.07
C GLN A 558 -20.07 -30.55 -15.08
N SER A 559 -19.79 -31.72 -15.67
CA SER A 559 -20.70 -32.86 -15.68
C SER A 559 -20.59 -33.77 -14.45
N ILE A 560 -19.52 -33.66 -13.66
CA ILE A 560 -19.27 -34.52 -12.50
C ILE A 560 -20.36 -34.37 -11.42
N PRO A 561 -20.80 -33.15 -11.03
CA PRO A 561 -21.87 -32.99 -10.04
C PRO A 561 -23.14 -33.76 -10.39
N GLY A 562 -23.57 -33.72 -11.65
CA GLY A 562 -24.79 -34.42 -12.13
C GLY A 562 -24.64 -35.93 -12.35
N MET A 563 -23.41 -36.43 -12.43
CA MET A 563 -23.11 -37.86 -12.65
C MET A 563 -22.94 -38.64 -11.35
N HIS A 564 -22.93 -37.99 -10.18
CA HIS A 564 -22.89 -38.69 -8.90
C HIS A 564 -24.11 -39.58 -8.71
N ASN A 565 -23.90 -40.78 -8.16
CA ASN A 565 -25.01 -41.68 -7.83
C ASN A 565 -25.80 -41.11 -6.64
N SER A 566 -27.01 -40.61 -6.90
CA SER A 566 -27.89 -40.02 -5.89
C SER A 566 -28.23 -40.95 -4.74
N ASP A 567 -28.20 -42.27 -4.92
CA ASP A 567 -28.51 -43.23 -3.86
C ASP A 567 -27.43 -43.30 -2.79
N LYS A 568 -26.19 -42.91 -3.13
CA LYS A 568 -25.02 -43.01 -2.25
C LYS A 568 -24.40 -41.67 -1.91
N PHE A 569 -24.60 -40.66 -2.74
CA PHE A 569 -23.95 -39.36 -2.62
C PHE A 569 -24.97 -38.24 -2.66
N GLU A 570 -24.71 -37.20 -1.88
CA GLU A 570 -25.44 -35.93 -1.93
C GLU A 570 -24.43 -34.81 -2.20
N VAL A 571 -24.58 -34.11 -3.33
CA VAL A 571 -23.57 -33.19 -3.86
C VAL A 571 -23.94 -31.75 -3.55
N PHE A 572 -22.98 -31.04 -2.97
CA PHE A 572 -23.03 -29.62 -2.69
C PHE A 572 -21.96 -28.90 -3.51
N CYS A 573 -22.33 -27.83 -4.21
CA CYS A 573 -21.38 -26.95 -4.89
C CYS A 573 -21.37 -25.59 -4.21
N TYR A 574 -20.20 -25.15 -3.77
CA TYR A 574 -19.96 -23.88 -3.09
C TYR A 574 -19.16 -22.95 -4.01
N ALA A 575 -19.85 -21.99 -4.60
CA ALA A 575 -19.20 -21.01 -5.47
C ALA A 575 -18.56 -19.89 -4.65
N LEU A 576 -17.29 -19.61 -4.91
CA LEU A 576 -16.58 -18.46 -4.36
C LEU A 576 -16.68 -17.22 -5.26
N SER A 577 -17.21 -17.38 -6.47
CA SER A 577 -17.42 -16.35 -7.48
C SER A 577 -18.91 -16.10 -7.75
N PRO A 578 -19.26 -14.84 -8.09
CA PRO A 578 -20.61 -14.51 -8.54
C PRO A 578 -20.93 -15.24 -9.85
N ASP A 579 -22.22 -15.35 -10.16
CA ASP A 579 -22.68 -15.89 -11.45
C ASP A 579 -22.21 -15.01 -12.62
N ASP A 580 -21.55 -15.63 -13.60
CA ASP A 580 -21.04 -14.98 -14.80
C ASP A 580 -22.02 -15.06 -16.00
N GLY A 581 -23.18 -15.68 -15.81
CA GLY A 581 -24.24 -15.82 -16.81
C GLY A 581 -23.97 -16.91 -17.87
N THR A 582 -22.95 -17.73 -17.69
CA THR A 582 -22.55 -18.74 -18.67
C THR A 582 -23.29 -20.07 -18.46
N ASN A 583 -23.43 -20.86 -19.53
CA ASN A 583 -24.08 -22.18 -19.43
C ASN A 583 -23.32 -23.14 -18.49
N PHE A 584 -22.01 -22.93 -18.30
CA PHE A 584 -21.20 -23.70 -17.35
C PHE A 584 -21.74 -23.56 -15.92
N ARG A 585 -21.98 -22.32 -15.48
CA ARG A 585 -22.56 -22.03 -14.16
C ARG A 585 -23.99 -22.57 -14.06
N VAL A 586 -24.80 -22.35 -15.09
CA VAL A 586 -26.18 -22.86 -15.17
C VAL A 586 -26.24 -24.38 -15.01
N LYS A 587 -25.37 -25.13 -15.71
CA LYS A 587 -25.33 -26.60 -15.63
C LYS A 587 -24.99 -27.08 -14.23
N VAL A 588 -23.92 -26.55 -13.62
CA VAL A 588 -23.52 -26.95 -12.26
C VAL A 588 -24.60 -26.62 -11.23
N MET A 589 -25.27 -25.47 -11.36
CA MET A 589 -26.40 -25.10 -10.50
C MET A 589 -27.60 -26.03 -10.66
N ALA A 590 -27.89 -26.45 -11.89
CA ALA A 590 -29.03 -27.31 -12.19
C ALA A 590 -28.81 -28.78 -11.81
N GLU A 591 -27.56 -29.26 -11.88
CA GLU A 591 -27.23 -30.69 -11.74
C GLU A 591 -26.71 -31.06 -10.35
N ALA A 592 -26.13 -30.13 -9.59
CA ALA A 592 -25.80 -30.39 -8.19
C ALA A 592 -27.09 -30.56 -7.36
N ASN A 593 -27.07 -31.42 -6.33
CA ASN A 593 -28.23 -31.52 -5.43
C ASN A 593 -28.47 -30.20 -4.70
N HIS A 594 -27.39 -29.52 -4.32
CA HIS A 594 -27.41 -28.21 -3.67
C HIS A 594 -26.35 -27.30 -4.25
N PHE A 595 -26.72 -26.04 -4.48
CA PHE A 595 -25.80 -25.01 -4.93
C PHE A 595 -25.87 -23.80 -3.99
N THR A 596 -24.71 -23.37 -3.47
CA THR A 596 -24.61 -22.24 -2.55
C THR A 596 -23.59 -21.24 -3.06
N ASP A 597 -24.02 -19.99 -3.22
CA ASP A 597 -23.15 -18.88 -3.60
C ASP A 597 -22.51 -18.24 -2.35
N LEU A 598 -21.28 -18.62 -2.06
CA LEU A 598 -20.49 -18.06 -0.96
C LEU A 598 -19.84 -16.70 -1.31
N SER A 599 -19.89 -16.24 -2.57
CA SER A 599 -19.45 -14.89 -2.92
C SER A 599 -20.30 -13.82 -2.23
N GLN A 600 -21.56 -14.13 -1.93
CA GLN A 600 -22.48 -13.30 -1.15
C GLN A 600 -22.23 -13.34 0.37
N ILE A 601 -21.34 -14.24 0.83
CA ILE A 601 -20.97 -14.40 2.24
C ILE A 601 -19.46 -14.15 2.38
N PRO A 602 -19.02 -12.87 2.36
CA PRO A 602 -17.60 -12.53 2.36
C PRO A 602 -16.90 -12.90 3.68
N CYS A 603 -17.62 -12.90 4.79
CA CYS A 603 -17.09 -13.33 6.08
C CYS A 603 -16.80 -14.85 6.07
N ASN A 604 -15.51 -15.22 6.15
CA ASN A 604 -15.07 -16.61 6.15
C ASN A 604 -15.68 -17.44 7.29
N GLY A 605 -15.84 -16.87 8.49
CA GLY A 605 -16.46 -17.57 9.62
C GLY A 605 -17.92 -17.95 9.36
N LYS A 606 -18.72 -17.04 8.77
CA LYS A 606 -20.13 -17.32 8.41
C LYS A 606 -20.24 -18.30 7.24
N ALA A 607 -19.33 -18.21 6.27
CA ALA A 607 -19.28 -19.14 5.15
C ALA A 607 -18.91 -20.57 5.62
N ALA A 608 -17.96 -20.71 6.55
CA ALA A 608 -17.62 -21.99 7.17
C ALA A 608 -18.80 -22.56 8.00
N ASP A 609 -19.52 -21.72 8.76
CA ASP A 609 -20.74 -22.15 9.47
C ASP A 609 -21.79 -22.71 8.50
N ARG A 610 -21.96 -22.08 7.34
CA ARG A 610 -22.89 -22.58 6.32
C ARG A 610 -22.50 -23.97 5.82
N ILE A 611 -21.21 -24.19 5.52
CA ILE A 611 -20.70 -25.50 5.10
C ILE A 611 -20.91 -26.55 6.21
N HIS A 612 -20.65 -26.18 7.46
CA HIS A 612 -20.84 -27.08 8.61
C HIS A 612 -22.32 -27.46 8.81
N GLN A 613 -23.24 -26.49 8.68
CA GLN A 613 -24.70 -26.71 8.80
C GLN A 613 -25.24 -27.64 7.72
N ASP A 614 -24.67 -27.61 6.52
CA ASP A 614 -25.01 -28.53 5.44
C ASP A 614 -24.55 -29.98 5.76
N GLY A 615 -23.70 -30.19 6.77
CA GLY A 615 -23.29 -31.51 7.25
C GLY A 615 -22.34 -32.24 6.30
N ILE A 616 -21.43 -31.50 5.65
CA ILE A 616 -20.48 -32.05 4.67
C ILE A 616 -19.52 -33.06 5.32
N HIS A 617 -19.34 -34.20 4.67
CA HIS A 617 -18.42 -35.25 5.11
C HIS A 617 -17.05 -35.09 4.44
N ILE A 618 -17.04 -34.81 3.12
CA ILE A 618 -15.82 -34.58 2.34
C ILE A 618 -15.93 -33.22 1.66
N LEU A 619 -15.02 -32.31 2.01
CA LEU A 619 -14.92 -30.99 1.39
C LEU A 619 -13.73 -30.96 0.42
N ILE A 620 -14.02 -30.67 -0.84
CA ILE A 620 -13.05 -30.70 -1.95
C ILE A 620 -12.61 -29.28 -2.27
N ASN A 621 -11.32 -29.01 -2.14
CA ASN A 621 -10.68 -27.77 -2.56
C ASN A 621 -10.26 -27.87 -4.02
N MET A 622 -10.86 -27.04 -4.87
CA MET A 622 -10.56 -26.99 -6.31
C MET A 622 -9.77 -25.75 -6.71
N ASN A 623 -9.21 -25.01 -5.76
CA ASN A 623 -8.50 -23.77 -6.03
C ASN A 623 -7.02 -23.83 -5.65
N GLY A 624 -6.68 -24.42 -4.50
CA GLY A 624 -5.35 -24.28 -3.91
C GLY A 624 -4.92 -22.82 -3.82
N TYR A 625 -3.74 -22.48 -4.31
CA TYR A 625 -3.25 -21.10 -4.35
C TYR A 625 -3.45 -20.47 -5.73
N THR A 626 -4.71 -20.30 -6.13
CA THR A 626 -5.10 -19.62 -7.38
C THR A 626 -5.95 -18.38 -7.10
N LYS A 627 -6.19 -17.56 -8.13
CA LYS A 627 -7.02 -16.36 -8.02
C LYS A 627 -8.44 -16.75 -7.56
N GLY A 628 -8.96 -16.08 -6.53
CA GLY A 628 -10.30 -16.32 -6.00
C GLY A 628 -10.38 -17.36 -4.88
N ALA A 629 -9.26 -18.03 -4.54
CA ALA A 629 -9.21 -18.99 -3.45
C ALA A 629 -9.57 -18.36 -2.09
N ARG A 630 -10.32 -19.09 -1.26
CA ARG A 630 -10.61 -18.77 0.15
C ARG A 630 -10.22 -19.94 1.04
N ASN A 631 -8.92 -20.22 1.11
CA ASN A 631 -8.38 -21.34 1.89
C ASN A 631 -8.63 -21.20 3.39
N GLU A 632 -8.98 -20.00 3.86
CA GLU A 632 -9.47 -19.73 5.21
C GLU A 632 -10.71 -20.59 5.56
N LEU A 633 -11.55 -20.94 4.58
CA LEU A 633 -12.69 -21.84 4.78
C LEU A 633 -12.24 -23.25 5.19
N PHE A 634 -11.18 -23.75 4.56
CA PHE A 634 -10.60 -25.06 4.85
C PHE A 634 -9.77 -25.03 6.14
N ALA A 635 -9.09 -23.93 6.44
CA ALA A 635 -8.36 -23.74 7.69
C ALA A 635 -9.27 -23.86 8.92
N LEU A 636 -10.54 -23.45 8.81
CA LEU A 636 -11.56 -23.58 9.86
C LEU A 636 -12.08 -25.02 10.05
N ARG A 637 -11.74 -25.95 9.15
CA ARG A 637 -12.12 -27.37 9.16
C ARG A 637 -13.62 -27.63 9.43
N PRO A 638 -14.55 -27.09 8.61
CA PRO A 638 -15.99 -27.32 8.77
C PRO A 638 -16.43 -28.75 8.39
N ALA A 639 -15.56 -29.55 7.77
CA ALA A 639 -15.80 -30.96 7.44
C ALA A 639 -14.69 -31.87 8.00
N PRO A 640 -14.98 -33.16 8.30
CA PRO A 640 -14.00 -34.07 8.87
C PRO A 640 -12.89 -34.48 7.90
N ILE A 641 -13.19 -34.57 6.60
CA ILE A 641 -12.21 -34.89 5.55
C ILE A 641 -12.16 -33.74 4.56
N GLN A 642 -10.96 -33.24 4.28
CA GLN A 642 -10.73 -32.21 3.27
C GLN A 642 -9.69 -32.66 2.26
N ALA A 643 -10.00 -32.57 0.97
CA ALA A 643 -9.11 -33.05 -0.09
C ALA A 643 -8.87 -32.01 -1.18
N MET A 644 -7.63 -31.95 -1.68
CA MET A 644 -7.25 -31.18 -2.87
C MET A 644 -7.64 -31.97 -4.13
N TRP A 645 -8.22 -31.32 -5.13
CA TRP A 645 -8.53 -31.98 -6.41
C TRP A 645 -8.55 -31.01 -7.59
N LEU A 646 -7.92 -31.45 -8.69
CA LEU A 646 -8.01 -30.92 -10.05
C LEU A 646 -7.47 -29.50 -10.27
N GLY A 647 -8.05 -28.47 -9.64
CA GLY A 647 -7.82 -27.07 -10.03
C GLY A 647 -6.48 -26.46 -9.60
N TYR A 648 -5.71 -27.15 -8.75
CA TYR A 648 -4.36 -26.72 -8.36
C TYR A 648 -3.33 -27.85 -8.56
N PRO A 649 -2.30 -27.65 -9.41
CA PRO A 649 -1.33 -28.68 -9.73
C PRO A 649 -0.16 -28.72 -8.73
N GLY A 650 -0.46 -28.88 -7.43
CA GLY A 650 0.57 -28.90 -6.39
C GLY A 650 0.05 -29.19 -4.99
N THR A 651 0.97 -29.37 -4.05
CA THR A 651 0.70 -29.49 -2.62
C THR A 651 0.12 -28.20 -2.05
N SER A 652 -0.88 -28.27 -1.19
CA SER A 652 -1.31 -27.12 -0.39
C SER A 652 -0.28 -26.76 0.68
N GLY A 653 0.58 -27.69 1.08
CA GLY A 653 1.48 -27.51 2.22
C GLY A 653 0.73 -27.34 3.56
N ALA A 654 -0.59 -27.48 3.60
CA ALA A 654 -1.39 -27.09 4.74
C ALA A 654 -1.85 -28.30 5.56
N LEU A 655 -1.65 -28.24 6.87
CA LEU A 655 -2.09 -29.28 7.81
C LEU A 655 -3.63 -29.47 7.85
N PHE A 656 -4.39 -28.48 7.35
CA PHE A 656 -5.83 -28.58 7.26
C PHE A 656 -6.32 -29.35 6.03
N MET A 657 -5.45 -29.69 5.07
CA MET A 657 -5.81 -30.56 3.94
C MET A 657 -5.32 -31.99 4.20
N ASP A 658 -6.23 -32.96 4.17
CA ASP A 658 -5.93 -34.34 4.54
C ASP A 658 -5.38 -35.15 3.36
N TYR A 659 -6.00 -34.99 2.19
CA TYR A 659 -5.70 -35.76 0.99
C TYR A 659 -5.44 -34.89 -0.23
N ILE A 660 -4.67 -35.41 -1.17
CA ILE A 660 -4.60 -34.93 -2.54
C ILE A 660 -5.06 -36.05 -3.47
N ILE A 661 -6.14 -35.80 -4.21
CA ILE A 661 -6.65 -36.74 -5.22
C ILE A 661 -5.73 -36.63 -6.45
N THR A 662 -4.96 -37.68 -6.69
CA THR A 662 -3.93 -37.77 -7.73
C THR A 662 -3.93 -39.19 -8.34
N ASP A 663 -2.88 -39.59 -9.04
CA ASP A 663 -2.69 -40.94 -9.56
C ASP A 663 -1.22 -41.37 -9.47
N LYS A 664 -0.96 -42.64 -9.81
CA LYS A 664 0.36 -43.27 -9.66
C LYS A 664 1.39 -42.67 -10.62
N GLU A 665 0.98 -42.23 -11.81
CA GLU A 665 1.90 -41.69 -12.82
C GLU A 665 2.26 -40.24 -12.52
N THR A 666 1.29 -39.45 -12.06
CA THR A 666 1.45 -38.04 -11.68
C THR A 666 2.21 -37.89 -10.37
N SER A 667 1.90 -38.72 -9.37
CA SER A 667 2.45 -38.62 -8.02
C SER A 667 2.87 -39.99 -7.52
N PRO A 668 3.95 -40.58 -8.07
CA PRO A 668 4.42 -41.88 -7.65
C PRO A 668 4.90 -41.84 -6.18
N VAL A 669 4.88 -43.00 -5.51
CA VAL A 669 5.09 -43.06 -4.04
C VAL A 669 6.47 -42.58 -3.61
N GLU A 670 7.46 -42.71 -4.49
CA GLU A 670 8.85 -42.30 -4.32
C GLU A 670 9.00 -40.79 -4.08
N VAL A 671 8.06 -39.99 -4.57
CA VAL A 671 8.04 -38.54 -4.39
C VAL A 671 6.95 -38.08 -3.41
N ALA A 672 6.34 -38.98 -2.65
CA ALA A 672 5.26 -38.63 -1.71
C ALA A 672 5.64 -37.53 -0.71
N GLU A 673 6.92 -37.41 -0.35
CA GLU A 673 7.44 -36.39 0.57
C GLU A 673 7.27 -34.94 0.07
N GLN A 674 7.13 -34.74 -1.25
CA GLN A 674 6.88 -33.42 -1.83
C GLN A 674 5.49 -32.87 -1.49
N TYR A 675 4.58 -33.73 -1.01
CA TYR A 675 3.23 -33.36 -0.60
C TYR A 675 3.12 -33.30 0.93
N SER A 676 2.25 -32.42 1.42
CA SER A 676 1.85 -32.42 2.84
C SER A 676 0.72 -33.43 3.10
N GLU A 677 -0.15 -33.58 2.12
CA GLU A 677 -1.35 -34.41 2.11
C GLU A 677 -1.02 -35.88 1.88
N LYS A 678 -1.94 -36.76 2.24
CA LYS A 678 -1.88 -38.16 1.84
C LYS A 678 -2.32 -38.33 0.38
N LEU A 679 -1.60 -39.16 -0.36
CA LEU A 679 -1.94 -39.47 -1.75
C LEU A 679 -3.20 -40.33 -1.80
N ALA A 680 -4.24 -39.87 -2.51
CA ALA A 680 -5.45 -40.62 -2.79
C ALA A 680 -5.52 -40.91 -4.30
N TYR A 681 -5.21 -42.15 -4.69
CA TYR A 681 -5.07 -42.51 -6.10
C TYR A 681 -6.41 -42.81 -6.79
N MET A 682 -6.64 -42.13 -7.91
CA MET A 682 -7.53 -42.57 -8.96
C MET A 682 -6.90 -43.75 -9.74
N PRO A 683 -7.70 -44.69 -10.26
CA PRO A 683 -7.19 -45.92 -10.86
C PRO A 683 -6.47 -45.73 -12.21
N ASN A 684 -6.73 -44.62 -12.91
CA ASN A 684 -6.07 -44.28 -14.18
C ASN A 684 -5.34 -42.97 -14.03
N THR A 685 -6.02 -41.85 -14.31
CA THR A 685 -5.51 -40.51 -14.01
C THR A 685 -6.51 -39.73 -13.18
N PHE A 686 -6.02 -38.80 -12.35
CA PHE A 686 -6.86 -37.84 -11.65
C PHE A 686 -7.45 -36.77 -12.57
N PHE A 687 -6.81 -36.57 -13.73
CA PHE A 687 -7.20 -35.56 -14.70
C PHE A 687 -8.42 -36.01 -15.50
N ILE A 688 -9.29 -35.07 -15.86
CA ILE A 688 -10.54 -35.32 -16.58
C ILE A 688 -10.81 -34.17 -17.55
N GLY A 689 -11.71 -34.37 -18.51
CA GLY A 689 -12.16 -33.34 -19.45
C GLY A 689 -13.61 -33.55 -19.85
N ASP A 690 -14.39 -32.47 -19.99
CA ASP A 690 -15.80 -32.53 -20.42
C ASP A 690 -15.94 -32.50 -21.96
N HIS A 691 -14.84 -32.69 -22.70
CA HIS A 691 -14.78 -32.57 -24.16
C HIS A 691 -15.77 -33.46 -24.90
N ALA A 692 -16.09 -34.64 -24.35
CA ALA A 692 -17.07 -35.56 -24.93
C ALA A 692 -18.50 -35.01 -24.95
N ASN A 693 -18.82 -34.13 -24.00
CA ASN A 693 -20.10 -33.42 -23.87
C ASN A 693 -20.05 -32.05 -24.56
N MET A 694 -18.96 -31.29 -24.39
CA MET A 694 -18.81 -29.95 -24.97
C MET A 694 -18.59 -29.97 -26.49
N PHE A 695 -17.79 -30.92 -27.00
CA PHE A 695 -17.36 -30.96 -28.39
C PHE A 695 -17.65 -32.31 -29.08
N PRO A 696 -18.89 -32.81 -29.03
CA PRO A 696 -19.26 -34.09 -29.64
C PRO A 696 -19.17 -34.06 -31.17
N HIS A 697 -19.26 -32.89 -31.79
CA HIS A 697 -19.08 -32.68 -33.23
C HIS A 697 -17.65 -33.00 -33.72
N LEU A 698 -16.67 -33.06 -32.79
CA LEU A 698 -15.28 -33.41 -33.10
C LEU A 698 -15.01 -34.92 -33.03
N LYS A 699 -15.95 -35.74 -32.54
CA LYS A 699 -15.80 -37.21 -32.48
C LYS A 699 -15.56 -37.86 -33.84
N LYS A 700 -16.01 -37.22 -34.91
CA LYS A 700 -15.81 -37.66 -36.31
C LYS A 700 -15.37 -36.47 -37.14
N LYS A 701 -14.52 -36.75 -38.13
CA LYS A 701 -14.04 -35.77 -39.11
C LYS A 701 -14.16 -36.33 -40.53
N ALA A 702 -14.28 -35.43 -41.50
CA ALA A 702 -14.09 -35.71 -42.92
C ALA A 702 -13.07 -34.73 -43.49
N VAL A 703 -12.48 -35.05 -44.64
CA VAL A 703 -11.48 -34.21 -45.29
C VAL A 703 -11.78 -33.94 -46.75
N ILE A 704 -11.25 -32.84 -47.28
CA ILE A 704 -11.22 -32.57 -48.73
C ILE A 704 -9.85 -32.93 -49.28
N ASP A 705 -9.84 -33.72 -50.36
CA ASP A 705 -8.64 -34.14 -51.06
C ASP A 705 -8.12 -33.02 -51.98
N PHE A 706 -7.23 -32.16 -51.45
CA PHE A 706 -6.66 -31.03 -52.17
C PHE A 706 -5.16 -31.22 -52.44
N LYS A 707 -4.75 -31.11 -53.71
CA LYS A 707 -3.34 -31.13 -54.15
C LYS A 707 -2.50 -32.30 -53.61
N SER A 708 -3.10 -33.49 -53.53
CA SER A 708 -2.51 -34.64 -52.84
C SER A 708 -1.41 -35.39 -53.59
N ASN A 709 -1.25 -35.24 -54.91
CA ASN A 709 -0.41 -36.13 -55.72
C ASN A 709 -0.62 -37.63 -55.38
N GLY A 710 -1.86 -38.01 -54.99
CA GLY A 710 -2.22 -39.36 -54.56
C GLY A 710 -2.13 -39.64 -53.05
N HIS A 711 -1.68 -38.70 -52.22
CA HIS A 711 -1.60 -38.84 -50.76
C HIS A 711 -2.74 -38.12 -50.02
N ILE A 712 -3.61 -38.87 -49.35
CA ILE A 712 -4.73 -38.32 -48.58
C ILE A 712 -4.24 -37.88 -47.21
N TYR A 713 -4.29 -36.58 -46.93
CA TYR A 713 -3.99 -36.02 -45.62
C TYR A 713 -5.24 -35.95 -44.74
N ASP A 714 -5.07 -36.09 -43.43
CA ASP A 714 -6.18 -36.14 -42.46
C ASP A 714 -6.41 -34.82 -41.70
N ASN A 715 -5.60 -33.79 -41.98
CA ASN A 715 -5.46 -32.58 -41.15
C ASN A 715 -5.20 -31.28 -41.97
N ARG A 716 -5.54 -31.25 -43.27
CA ARG A 716 -5.33 -30.06 -44.13
C ARG A 716 -6.58 -29.21 -44.28
N ILE A 717 -7.66 -29.84 -44.73
CA ILE A 717 -9.00 -29.26 -44.85
C ILE A 717 -9.95 -30.24 -44.17
N VAL A 718 -10.42 -29.88 -42.99
CA VAL A 718 -11.15 -30.75 -42.07
C VAL A 718 -12.57 -30.22 -41.88
N LEU A 719 -13.54 -31.14 -41.93
CA LEU A 719 -14.96 -30.87 -41.70
C LEU A 719 -15.43 -31.63 -40.47
N ASN A 720 -16.13 -30.91 -39.58
CA ASN A 720 -16.73 -31.45 -38.36
C ASN A 720 -18.17 -30.96 -38.22
N GLY A 721 -19.05 -31.76 -37.63
CA GLY A 721 -20.44 -31.37 -37.44
C GLY A 721 -21.29 -32.55 -36.98
N ILE A 722 -22.40 -32.26 -36.28
CA ILE A 722 -23.36 -33.29 -35.86
C ILE A 722 -24.01 -33.94 -37.09
N ASP A 723 -24.41 -33.12 -38.07
CA ASP A 723 -25.05 -33.57 -39.31
C ASP A 723 -24.05 -33.93 -40.42
N LEU A 724 -22.76 -34.08 -40.09
CA LEU A 724 -21.70 -34.35 -41.08
C LEU A 724 -21.98 -35.61 -41.90
N LYS A 725 -22.50 -36.67 -41.27
CA LYS A 725 -22.84 -37.90 -41.99
C LYS A 725 -23.93 -37.66 -43.04
N ALA A 726 -25.01 -36.97 -42.67
CA ALA A 726 -26.11 -36.67 -43.58
C ALA A 726 -25.66 -35.79 -44.76
N PHE A 727 -24.77 -34.83 -44.49
CA PHE A 727 -24.14 -34.04 -45.53
C PHE A 727 -23.31 -34.90 -46.49
N LEU A 728 -22.43 -35.75 -45.98
CA LEU A 728 -21.59 -36.63 -46.80
C LEU A 728 -22.43 -37.61 -47.64
N ASP A 729 -23.49 -38.18 -47.07
CA ASP A 729 -24.42 -39.07 -47.79
C ASP A 729 -25.18 -38.35 -48.93
N SER A 730 -25.22 -37.01 -48.90
CA SER A 730 -25.79 -36.18 -49.98
C SER A 730 -24.81 -35.88 -51.12
N LEU A 731 -23.52 -36.20 -50.96
CA LEU A 731 -22.47 -35.90 -51.93
C LEU A 731 -22.19 -37.11 -52.83
N PRO A 732 -21.92 -36.90 -54.13
CA PRO A 732 -21.40 -37.96 -54.99
C PRO A 732 -19.94 -38.29 -54.65
N ASP A 733 -19.56 -39.55 -54.90
CA ASP A 733 -18.16 -40.02 -54.96
C ASP A 733 -17.30 -39.83 -53.69
N VAL A 734 -17.91 -39.78 -52.50
CA VAL A 734 -17.18 -39.75 -51.23
C VAL A 734 -16.41 -41.06 -51.04
N LYS A 735 -15.08 -40.97 -50.92
CA LYS A 735 -14.22 -42.13 -50.63
C LYS A 735 -14.14 -42.37 -49.13
N ILE A 736 -14.11 -43.65 -48.73
CA ILE A 736 -13.97 -44.03 -47.32
C ILE A 736 -12.59 -44.65 -47.10
N VAL A 737 -11.74 -43.99 -46.32
CA VAL A 737 -10.40 -44.49 -45.97
C VAL A 737 -10.49 -45.20 -44.62
N LYS A 738 -10.18 -46.50 -44.57
CA LYS A 738 -10.08 -47.25 -43.30
C LYS A 738 -8.86 -46.78 -42.51
N MET A 739 -9.07 -46.46 -41.24
CA MET A 739 -7.98 -46.04 -40.35
C MET A 739 -7.29 -47.26 -39.74
N LYS A 740 -5.96 -47.24 -39.68
CA LYS A 740 -5.18 -48.28 -39.00
C LYS A 740 -5.15 -47.97 -37.51
N CYS A 741 -6.08 -48.54 -36.76
CA CYS A 741 -6.09 -48.49 -35.30
C CYS A 741 -5.57 -49.84 -34.74
N PRO A 742 -4.83 -49.86 -33.63
CA PRO A 742 -4.37 -51.12 -33.02
C PRO A 742 -5.57 -51.99 -32.61
N ASP A 743 -5.43 -53.31 -32.82
CA ASP A 743 -6.47 -54.32 -32.59
C ASP A 743 -7.07 -54.19 -31.19
N SER A 744 -8.35 -53.81 -31.12
CA SER A 744 -9.15 -53.99 -29.92
C SER A 744 -9.35 -55.50 -29.73
N GLY A 745 -8.70 -56.09 -28.72
CA GLY A 745 -8.80 -57.52 -28.44
C GLY A 745 -10.25 -58.00 -28.34
N ASP A 746 -10.57 -59.05 -29.10
CA ASP A 746 -11.67 -60.05 -29.09
C ASP A 746 -13.05 -59.79 -28.44
N ASN A 747 -13.41 -58.61 -27.95
CA ASN A 747 -14.67 -58.37 -27.23
C ASN A 747 -15.39 -57.05 -27.57
N ALA A 748 -15.24 -56.53 -28.79
CA ALA A 748 -16.10 -55.45 -29.29
C ALA A 748 -16.71 -55.83 -30.64
N ASP A 749 -18.03 -55.69 -30.75
CA ASP A 749 -18.84 -55.95 -31.94
C ASP A 749 -18.13 -55.53 -33.25
N SER A 750 -17.95 -56.51 -34.13
CA SER A 750 -17.24 -56.42 -35.39
C SER A 750 -17.97 -55.63 -36.49
N SER A 751 -18.64 -54.51 -36.17
CA SER A 751 -19.46 -53.75 -37.15
C SER A 751 -19.12 -52.26 -37.34
N ALA A 752 -18.10 -51.71 -36.67
CA ALA A 752 -17.72 -50.29 -36.86
C ALA A 752 -16.22 -50.12 -37.07
N ALA A 753 -15.72 -50.47 -38.25
CA ALA A 753 -14.37 -50.08 -38.65
C ALA A 753 -14.24 -48.55 -38.61
N LEU A 754 -13.30 -48.02 -37.84
CA LEU A 754 -12.96 -46.59 -37.85
C LEU A 754 -12.53 -46.19 -39.26
N SER A 755 -13.19 -45.17 -39.82
CA SER A 755 -12.96 -44.71 -41.18
C SER A 755 -13.08 -43.21 -41.30
N MET A 756 -12.29 -42.63 -42.20
CA MET A 756 -12.30 -41.21 -42.53
C MET A 756 -12.90 -40.99 -43.92
N PRO A 757 -14.04 -40.29 -44.04
CA PRO A 757 -14.59 -39.87 -45.32
C PRO A 757 -13.73 -38.80 -45.99
N VAL A 758 -13.57 -38.93 -47.31
CA VAL A 758 -12.75 -38.06 -48.14
C VAL A 758 -13.59 -37.56 -49.31
N ILE A 759 -13.82 -36.25 -49.33
CA ILE A 759 -14.52 -35.56 -50.41
C ILE A 759 -13.48 -35.33 -51.52
N PRO A 760 -13.69 -35.89 -52.74
CA PRO A 760 -12.77 -35.65 -53.85
C PRO A 760 -12.84 -34.20 -54.32
N MET A 761 -11.81 -33.74 -55.02
CA MET A 761 -11.79 -32.40 -55.61
C MET A 761 -12.82 -32.28 -56.74
N ASN A 762 -14.01 -31.79 -56.39
CA ASN A 762 -15.13 -31.51 -57.29
C ASN A 762 -15.64 -30.07 -57.03
N THR A 763 -16.72 -29.67 -57.72
CA THR A 763 -17.31 -28.32 -57.59
C THR A 763 -17.76 -27.99 -56.16
N ILE A 764 -18.13 -28.99 -55.36
CA ILE A 764 -18.52 -28.84 -53.96
C ILE A 764 -17.30 -28.53 -53.10
N ALA A 765 -16.21 -29.29 -53.29
CA ALA A 765 -14.93 -29.01 -52.62
C ALA A 765 -14.39 -27.61 -52.99
N GLU A 766 -14.47 -27.22 -54.27
CA GLU A 766 -14.09 -25.88 -54.74
C GLU A 766 -14.90 -24.77 -54.07
N ALA A 767 -16.22 -24.93 -53.94
CA ALA A 767 -17.07 -23.95 -53.27
C ALA A 767 -16.69 -23.77 -51.79
N VAL A 768 -16.37 -24.86 -51.10
CA VAL A 768 -15.87 -24.82 -49.71
C VAL A 768 -14.53 -24.09 -49.62
N ILE A 769 -13.59 -24.40 -50.52
CA ILE A 769 -12.27 -23.75 -50.54
C ILE A 769 -12.40 -22.26 -50.87
N GLU A 770 -13.29 -21.90 -51.81
CA GLU A 770 -13.54 -20.51 -52.18
C GLU A 770 -14.15 -19.69 -51.03
N MET A 771 -15.05 -20.29 -50.23
CA MET A 771 -15.56 -19.68 -49.00
C MET A 771 -14.42 -19.33 -48.05
N ILE A 772 -13.47 -20.25 -47.86
CA ILE A 772 -12.31 -20.05 -47.00
C ILE A 772 -11.40 -18.95 -47.55
N ASN A 773 -11.06 -19.01 -48.84
CA ASN A 773 -10.16 -18.04 -49.49
C ASN A 773 -10.73 -16.62 -49.47
N ARG A 774 -12.05 -16.47 -49.62
CA ARG A 774 -12.73 -15.17 -49.57
C ARG A 774 -13.00 -14.67 -48.14
N GLY A 775 -12.74 -15.49 -47.12
CA GLY A 775 -13.13 -15.18 -45.75
C GLY A 775 -14.65 -15.05 -45.57
N GLN A 776 -15.44 -15.75 -46.38
CA GLN A 776 -16.89 -15.78 -46.23
C GLN A 776 -17.27 -16.50 -44.93
N ILE A 777 -18.33 -16.03 -44.27
CA ILE A 777 -18.78 -16.57 -42.97
C ILE A 777 -19.34 -17.98 -43.11
N GLN A 778 -20.20 -18.20 -44.12
CA GLN A 778 -20.86 -19.48 -44.36
C GLN A 778 -21.41 -19.56 -45.78
N ILE A 779 -21.64 -20.79 -46.26
CA ILE A 779 -22.33 -21.12 -47.51
C ILE A 779 -23.35 -22.23 -47.26
N THR A 780 -24.24 -22.46 -48.23
CA THR A 780 -25.20 -23.57 -48.19
C THR A 780 -24.95 -24.54 -49.34
N ILE A 781 -24.84 -25.83 -49.04
CA ILE A 781 -24.63 -26.90 -50.01
C ILE A 781 -25.66 -27.99 -49.72
N ASN A 782 -26.49 -28.34 -50.71
CA ASN A 782 -27.56 -29.34 -50.57
C ASN A 782 -28.47 -29.10 -49.35
N GLY A 783 -28.70 -27.85 -48.96
CA GLY A 783 -29.50 -27.47 -47.79
C GLY A 783 -28.75 -27.51 -46.44
N PHE A 784 -27.48 -27.93 -46.42
CA PHE A 784 -26.63 -27.92 -45.23
C PHE A 784 -25.87 -26.61 -45.11
N ASN A 785 -25.83 -26.04 -43.89
CA ASN A 785 -25.04 -24.86 -43.59
C ASN A 785 -23.59 -25.26 -43.30
N ILE A 786 -22.70 -24.78 -44.15
CA ILE A 786 -21.26 -24.99 -44.06
C ILE A 786 -20.62 -23.68 -43.60
N SER A 787 -20.02 -23.70 -42.43
CA SER A 787 -19.50 -22.52 -41.73
C SER A 787 -17.98 -22.46 -41.81
N ASN A 788 -17.46 -21.24 -41.96
CA ASN A 788 -16.04 -20.97 -41.82
C ASN A 788 -15.64 -21.02 -40.34
N GLY A 789 -14.65 -21.85 -40.01
CA GLY A 789 -14.20 -22.07 -38.64
C GLY A 789 -13.62 -20.85 -37.92
N LEU A 790 -13.25 -19.78 -38.63
CA LEU A 790 -12.83 -18.50 -38.04
C LEU A 790 -14.00 -17.56 -37.70
N ALA A 791 -15.22 -17.88 -38.12
CA ALA A 791 -16.40 -17.03 -37.96
C ALA A 791 -17.42 -17.57 -36.94
N THR A 792 -17.05 -18.56 -36.12
CA THR A 792 -17.97 -19.21 -35.17
C THR A 792 -18.58 -18.23 -34.17
N THR A 793 -17.84 -17.22 -33.70
CA THR A 793 -18.35 -16.17 -32.80
C THR A 793 -19.44 -15.32 -33.43
N GLN A 794 -19.39 -15.11 -34.76
CA GLN A 794 -20.40 -14.35 -35.50
C GLN A 794 -21.65 -15.18 -35.78
N ILE A 795 -21.50 -16.50 -35.89
CA ILE A 795 -22.59 -17.44 -36.18
C ILE A 795 -23.34 -17.82 -34.91
N ASN A 796 -22.60 -18.27 -33.88
CA ASN A 796 -23.14 -18.59 -32.56
C ASN A 796 -22.03 -18.46 -31.51
N ASN A 797 -22.05 -17.36 -30.76
CA ASN A 797 -21.07 -17.10 -29.72
C ASN A 797 -21.04 -18.16 -28.60
N LYS A 798 -22.20 -18.69 -28.19
CA LYS A 798 -22.26 -19.77 -27.18
C LYS A 798 -21.62 -21.06 -27.69
N ALA A 799 -21.73 -21.34 -28.99
CA ALA A 799 -21.00 -22.47 -29.58
C ALA A 799 -19.49 -22.23 -29.59
N ALA A 800 -19.05 -21.00 -29.90
CA ALA A 800 -17.64 -20.64 -29.90
C ALA A 800 -16.97 -20.74 -28.50
N THR A 801 -17.71 -20.41 -27.43
CA THR A 801 -17.25 -20.54 -26.04
C THR A 801 -17.32 -21.97 -25.50
N GLY A 802 -17.97 -22.90 -26.21
CA GLY A 802 -18.21 -24.28 -25.77
C GLY A 802 -19.41 -24.44 -24.83
N GLU A 803 -20.22 -23.40 -24.68
CA GLU A 803 -21.47 -23.43 -23.91
C GLU A 803 -22.61 -24.16 -24.64
N GLU A 804 -22.53 -24.22 -25.98
CA GLU A 804 -23.43 -24.97 -26.85
C GLU A 804 -22.62 -25.82 -27.84
N VAL A 805 -23.22 -26.90 -28.32
CA VAL A 805 -22.66 -27.66 -29.44
C VAL A 805 -22.96 -26.92 -30.75
N PRO A 806 -21.98 -26.75 -31.66
CA PRO A 806 -22.24 -26.18 -32.97
C PRO A 806 -23.32 -26.94 -33.75
N ARG A 807 -24.27 -26.19 -34.33
CA ARG A 807 -25.42 -26.69 -35.11
C ARG A 807 -25.17 -26.70 -36.63
N THR A 808 -23.96 -26.38 -37.06
CA THR A 808 -23.55 -26.33 -38.46
C THR A 808 -22.35 -27.23 -38.70
N ILE A 809 -22.04 -27.50 -39.97
CA ILE A 809 -20.80 -28.18 -40.34
C ILE A 809 -19.71 -27.12 -40.42
N ILE A 810 -18.65 -27.27 -39.65
CA ILE A 810 -17.55 -26.31 -39.57
C ILE A 810 -16.37 -26.80 -40.41
N VAL A 811 -15.82 -25.90 -41.21
CA VAL A 811 -14.63 -26.13 -42.03
C VAL A 811 -13.42 -25.47 -41.37
N THR A 812 -12.36 -26.26 -41.18
CA THR A 812 -11.10 -25.85 -40.56
C THR A 812 -9.94 -26.19 -41.49
N THR A 813 -9.09 -25.22 -41.81
CA THR A 813 -7.99 -25.42 -42.79
C THR A 813 -6.66 -24.90 -42.28
N ARG A 814 -5.56 -25.46 -42.78
CA ARG A 814 -4.21 -24.92 -42.53
C ARG A 814 -4.04 -23.50 -43.07
N SER A 815 -4.60 -23.22 -44.25
CA SER A 815 -4.56 -21.88 -44.85
C SER A 815 -5.17 -20.77 -43.98
N GLN A 816 -6.20 -21.05 -43.18
CA GLN A 816 -6.80 -20.09 -42.24
C GLN A 816 -5.78 -19.55 -41.22
N TYR A 817 -4.78 -20.36 -40.86
CA TYR A 817 -3.78 -20.02 -39.84
C TYR A 817 -2.38 -19.79 -40.43
N GLY A 818 -2.28 -19.69 -41.76
CA GLY A 818 -1.00 -19.52 -42.45
C GLY A 818 -0.05 -20.71 -42.31
N LEU A 819 -0.57 -21.91 -42.07
CA LEU A 819 0.23 -23.11 -41.92
C LEU A 819 0.57 -23.72 -43.29
N PRO A 820 1.76 -24.34 -43.44
CA PRO A 820 2.15 -25.00 -44.67
C PRO A 820 1.31 -26.26 -44.97
N GLU A 821 0.90 -26.44 -46.22
CA GLU A 821 0.11 -27.60 -46.66
C GLU A 821 0.96 -28.88 -46.83
N ASP A 822 2.27 -28.74 -47.00
CA ASP A 822 3.19 -29.82 -47.38
C ASP A 822 4.30 -30.09 -46.34
N ALA A 823 4.16 -29.56 -45.12
CA ALA A 823 5.14 -29.74 -44.04
C ALA A 823 4.53 -30.36 -42.78
N VAL A 824 5.39 -30.88 -41.90
CA VAL A 824 4.97 -31.32 -40.55
C VAL A 824 4.71 -30.10 -39.67
N VAL A 825 3.55 -30.04 -39.02
CA VAL A 825 3.19 -28.98 -38.06
C VAL A 825 3.27 -29.56 -36.66
N TYR A 826 4.32 -29.17 -35.95
CA TYR A 826 4.39 -29.32 -34.50
C TYR A 826 3.56 -28.21 -33.85
N CYS A 827 2.82 -28.48 -32.79
CA CYS A 827 2.10 -27.43 -32.06
C CYS A 827 2.39 -27.42 -30.55
N ASN A 828 2.25 -26.26 -29.94
CA ASN A 828 2.05 -26.12 -28.50
C ASN A 828 1.14 -24.92 -28.25
N PHE A 829 0.00 -25.16 -27.59
CA PHE A 829 -0.98 -24.11 -27.32
C PHE A 829 -1.06 -23.69 -25.85
N ASN A 830 0.00 -23.93 -25.08
CA ASN A 830 0.11 -23.37 -23.74
C ASN A 830 0.40 -21.87 -23.80
N GLN A 831 0.19 -21.20 -22.67
CA GLN A 831 0.75 -19.86 -22.48
C GLN A 831 2.28 -19.91 -22.51
N LEU A 832 2.90 -18.87 -23.04
CA LEU A 832 4.34 -18.85 -23.31
C LEU A 832 5.21 -18.97 -22.04
N TYR A 833 4.70 -18.60 -20.87
CA TYR A 833 5.44 -18.70 -19.60
C TYR A 833 5.87 -20.14 -19.25
N LYS A 834 5.28 -21.16 -19.85
CA LYS A 834 5.65 -22.57 -19.65
C LYS A 834 6.87 -23.00 -20.49
N ILE A 835 7.33 -22.15 -21.40
CA ILE A 835 8.51 -22.39 -22.22
C ILE A 835 9.72 -21.78 -21.51
N ASP A 836 10.80 -22.54 -21.42
CA ASP A 836 12.10 -22.10 -20.92
C ASP A 836 13.18 -22.26 -22.00
N PRO A 837 14.41 -21.77 -21.76
CA PRO A 837 15.52 -21.91 -22.71
C PRO A 837 15.76 -23.36 -23.16
N SER A 838 15.70 -24.32 -22.24
CA SER A 838 15.92 -25.75 -22.54
C SER A 838 14.80 -26.33 -23.42
N THR A 839 13.55 -25.97 -23.18
CA THR A 839 12.41 -26.39 -24.00
C THR A 839 12.54 -25.88 -25.43
N LEU A 840 12.82 -24.59 -25.63
CA LEU A 840 12.97 -24.04 -26.98
C LEU A 840 14.20 -24.60 -27.69
N GLN A 841 15.27 -24.91 -26.96
CA GLN A 841 16.44 -25.60 -27.49
C GLN A 841 16.09 -27.01 -28.00
N MET A 842 15.31 -27.78 -27.24
CA MET A 842 14.85 -29.11 -27.66
C MET A 842 14.00 -29.03 -28.93
N TRP A 843 13.03 -28.10 -28.97
CA TRP A 843 12.18 -27.92 -30.15
C TRP A 843 12.99 -27.45 -31.36
N ALA A 844 13.97 -26.58 -31.18
CA ALA A 844 14.85 -26.17 -32.26
C ALA A 844 15.69 -27.33 -32.82
N ASN A 845 16.14 -28.24 -31.97
CA ASN A 845 16.84 -29.45 -32.41
C ASN A 845 15.92 -30.36 -33.23
N ILE A 846 14.65 -30.51 -32.83
CA ILE A 846 13.64 -31.27 -33.60
C ILE A 846 13.43 -30.63 -34.97
N LEU A 847 13.20 -29.32 -35.02
CA LEU A 847 12.99 -28.58 -36.27
C LEU A 847 14.20 -28.63 -37.22
N LYS A 848 15.43 -28.68 -36.70
CA LYS A 848 16.64 -28.89 -37.53
C LYS A 848 16.72 -30.31 -38.10
N ARG A 849 16.30 -31.32 -37.33
CA ARG A 849 16.29 -32.73 -37.75
C ARG A 849 15.14 -33.05 -38.71
N VAL A 850 14.08 -32.24 -38.72
CA VAL A 850 12.96 -32.34 -39.66
C VAL A 850 12.87 -31.03 -40.45
N PRO A 851 13.67 -30.84 -41.53
CA PRO A 851 13.79 -29.55 -42.20
C PRO A 851 12.47 -29.01 -42.76
N ASN A 852 11.61 -29.89 -43.28
CA ASN A 852 10.28 -29.55 -43.77
C ASN A 852 9.22 -29.63 -42.66
N SER A 853 9.37 -28.78 -41.65
CA SER A 853 8.43 -28.68 -40.54
C SER A 853 8.33 -27.27 -39.98
N VAL A 854 7.26 -26.97 -39.27
CA VAL A 854 7.08 -25.71 -38.52
C VAL A 854 6.63 -26.01 -37.11
N LEU A 855 6.90 -25.07 -36.20
CA LEU A 855 6.36 -25.07 -34.84
C LEU A 855 5.27 -23.98 -34.74
N TRP A 856 4.08 -24.38 -34.34
CA TRP A 856 2.92 -23.52 -34.22
C TRP A 856 2.62 -23.23 -32.75
N LEU A 857 2.81 -21.97 -32.35
CA LEU A 857 2.69 -21.51 -30.98
C LEU A 857 1.49 -20.59 -30.77
N LEU A 858 0.94 -20.63 -29.56
CA LEU A 858 -0.04 -19.65 -29.11
C LEU A 858 0.62 -18.29 -28.84
N ARG A 859 0.11 -17.23 -29.46
CA ARG A 859 0.54 -15.84 -29.22
C ARG A 859 -0.06 -15.31 -27.92
N PHE A 860 0.42 -15.79 -26.77
CA PHE A 860 -0.10 -15.35 -25.48
C PHE A 860 0.94 -15.38 -24.33
N PRO A 861 1.35 -14.20 -23.81
CA PRO A 861 1.00 -12.86 -24.31
C PRO A 861 1.74 -12.52 -25.62
N ALA A 862 1.19 -11.61 -26.42
CA ALA A 862 1.77 -11.23 -27.71
C ALA A 862 3.20 -10.65 -27.61
N VAL A 863 3.50 -9.97 -26.51
CA VAL A 863 4.82 -9.38 -26.25
C VAL A 863 5.95 -10.42 -26.10
N GLY A 864 5.64 -11.70 -25.90
CA GLY A 864 6.64 -12.77 -25.82
C GLY A 864 7.11 -13.30 -27.18
N GLU A 865 6.36 -13.07 -28.26
CA GLU A 865 6.71 -13.57 -29.60
C GLU A 865 8.07 -13.06 -30.12
N PRO A 866 8.39 -11.76 -30.03
CA PRO A 866 9.70 -11.26 -30.48
C PRO A 866 10.86 -11.94 -29.75
N ASN A 867 10.71 -12.21 -28.45
CA ASN A 867 11.76 -12.84 -27.65
C ASN A 867 11.98 -14.31 -28.03
N ILE A 868 10.89 -15.08 -28.24
CA ILE A 868 10.98 -16.45 -28.74
C ILE A 868 11.63 -16.48 -30.13
N GLN A 869 11.20 -15.59 -31.04
CA GLN A 869 11.77 -15.50 -32.38
C GLN A 869 13.26 -15.17 -32.35
N GLN A 870 13.67 -14.19 -31.55
CA GLN A 870 15.08 -13.82 -31.40
C GLN A 870 15.91 -14.96 -30.82
N TYR A 871 15.41 -15.65 -29.79
CA TYR A 871 16.13 -16.79 -29.22
C TYR A 871 16.24 -17.95 -30.22
N ALA A 872 15.17 -18.26 -30.95
CA ALA A 872 15.19 -19.27 -32.01
C ALA A 872 16.18 -18.93 -33.14
N GLN A 873 16.31 -17.64 -33.52
CA GLN A 873 17.31 -17.17 -34.47
C GLN A 873 18.73 -17.35 -33.96
N ASN A 874 18.97 -17.06 -32.67
CA ASN A 874 20.28 -17.31 -32.03
C ASN A 874 20.62 -18.81 -32.01
N LEU A 875 19.61 -19.67 -31.98
CA LEU A 875 19.76 -21.11 -32.16
C LEU A 875 19.93 -21.55 -33.62
N GLY A 876 19.91 -20.65 -34.60
CA GLY A 876 20.08 -20.95 -36.02
C GLY A 876 18.83 -21.47 -36.72
N LEU A 877 17.63 -21.14 -36.23
CA LEU A 877 16.38 -21.34 -36.98
C LEU A 877 16.02 -20.10 -37.79
N SER A 878 15.47 -20.28 -38.99
CA SER A 878 14.89 -19.17 -39.75
C SER A 878 13.54 -18.74 -39.17
N GLN A 879 13.21 -17.46 -39.31
CA GLN A 879 12.01 -16.85 -38.72
C GLN A 879 10.69 -17.55 -39.13
N ASN A 880 10.63 -18.08 -40.36
CA ASN A 880 9.44 -18.76 -40.88
C ASN A 880 9.21 -20.17 -40.32
N ARG A 881 10.12 -20.68 -39.47
CA ARG A 881 9.99 -22.01 -38.85
C ARG A 881 9.09 -22.01 -37.61
N ILE A 882 8.81 -20.84 -37.05
CA ILE A 882 7.90 -20.69 -35.91
C ILE A 882 6.75 -19.78 -36.33
N ILE A 883 5.53 -20.30 -36.30
CA ILE A 883 4.29 -19.62 -36.67
C ILE A 883 3.51 -19.35 -35.39
N PHE A 884 2.96 -18.15 -35.26
CA PHE A 884 2.13 -17.75 -34.14
C PHE A 884 0.69 -17.53 -34.57
N SER A 885 -0.26 -17.97 -33.75
CA SER A 885 -1.67 -17.62 -33.92
C SER A 885 -2.26 -17.02 -32.65
N PRO A 886 -3.24 -16.11 -32.79
CA PRO A 886 -3.90 -15.50 -31.64
C PRO A 886 -4.61 -16.55 -30.78
N VAL A 887 -4.94 -16.14 -29.55
CA VAL A 887 -5.90 -16.84 -28.70
C VAL A 887 -7.23 -16.93 -29.43
N ALA A 888 -7.79 -18.13 -29.48
CA ALA A 888 -9.06 -18.43 -30.12
C ALA A 888 -10.13 -18.72 -29.06
N PRO A 889 -11.43 -18.56 -29.39
CA PRO A 889 -12.52 -19.11 -28.59
C PRO A 889 -12.31 -20.60 -28.29
N LYS A 890 -12.88 -21.08 -27.18
CA LYS A 890 -12.58 -22.42 -26.67
C LYS A 890 -12.84 -23.53 -27.69
N GLU A 891 -13.95 -23.49 -28.42
CA GLU A 891 -14.28 -24.48 -29.46
C GLU A 891 -13.26 -24.46 -30.61
N GLU A 892 -12.92 -23.27 -31.11
CA GLU A 892 -11.95 -23.11 -32.19
C GLU A 892 -10.55 -23.57 -31.75
N HIS A 893 -10.16 -23.27 -30.51
CA HIS A 893 -8.89 -23.70 -29.93
C HIS A 893 -8.73 -25.22 -29.94
N VAL A 894 -9.77 -25.96 -29.56
CA VAL A 894 -9.76 -27.44 -29.57
C VAL A 894 -9.81 -27.95 -31.01
N ARG A 895 -10.75 -27.46 -31.81
CA ARG A 895 -10.96 -27.89 -33.21
C ARG A 895 -9.72 -27.68 -34.08
N ARG A 896 -9.05 -26.52 -33.97
CA ARG A 896 -7.85 -26.23 -34.79
C ARG A 896 -6.66 -27.13 -34.43
N GLY A 897 -6.67 -27.79 -33.28
CA GLY A 897 -5.70 -28.84 -32.94
C GLY A 897 -5.66 -29.97 -33.96
N GLN A 898 -6.77 -30.23 -34.67
CA GLN A 898 -6.87 -31.23 -35.73
C GLN A 898 -5.99 -30.92 -36.95
N LEU A 899 -5.44 -29.70 -37.07
CA LEU A 899 -4.57 -29.30 -38.17
C LEU A 899 -3.09 -29.61 -37.93
N ALA A 900 -2.71 -29.86 -36.67
CA ALA A 900 -1.36 -30.23 -36.29
C ALA A 900 -1.08 -31.71 -36.57
N ASP A 901 0.20 -32.06 -36.71
CA ASP A 901 0.62 -33.46 -36.82
C ASP A 901 1.01 -34.02 -35.45
N VAL A 902 1.72 -33.23 -34.63
CA VAL A 902 2.19 -33.62 -33.29
C VAL A 902 2.20 -32.42 -32.37
N CYS A 903 1.78 -32.57 -31.12
CA CYS A 903 1.99 -31.59 -30.08
C CYS A 903 3.30 -31.88 -29.33
N LEU A 904 4.15 -30.86 -29.20
CA LEU A 904 5.34 -30.91 -28.36
C LEU A 904 5.01 -30.24 -27.04
N ASP A 905 4.82 -31.02 -25.98
CA ASP A 905 4.47 -30.49 -24.67
C ASP A 905 5.65 -29.75 -24.01
N THR A 906 5.36 -28.96 -22.97
CA THR A 906 6.34 -28.19 -22.20
C THR A 906 6.79 -28.95 -20.95
N PRO A 907 8.04 -29.46 -20.87
CA PRO A 907 8.48 -30.27 -19.73
C PRO A 907 8.58 -29.50 -18.41
N LEU A 908 8.81 -28.18 -18.44
CA LEU A 908 8.85 -27.34 -17.24
C LEU A 908 7.51 -27.37 -16.48
N CYS A 909 6.41 -27.33 -17.22
CA CYS A 909 5.05 -27.37 -16.72
C CYS A 909 4.15 -27.84 -17.86
N ASN A 910 3.51 -29.00 -17.71
CA ASN A 910 2.80 -29.63 -18.82
C ASN A 910 1.53 -28.87 -19.24
N GLY A 911 1.04 -29.17 -20.43
CA GLY A 911 -0.31 -28.87 -20.86
C GLY A 911 -1.33 -29.69 -20.07
N HIS A 912 -1.94 -29.10 -19.05
CA HIS A 912 -3.04 -29.72 -18.29
C HIS A 912 -4.33 -29.74 -19.13
N THR A 913 -5.18 -28.71 -19.02
CA THR A 913 -6.35 -28.55 -19.89
C THR A 913 -5.96 -28.56 -21.37
N THR A 914 -4.86 -27.89 -21.73
CA THR A 914 -4.34 -27.86 -23.11
C THR A 914 -3.96 -29.26 -23.62
N GLY A 915 -3.46 -30.15 -22.75
CA GLY A 915 -3.18 -31.53 -23.12
C GLY A 915 -4.46 -32.26 -23.51
N MET A 916 -5.52 -32.13 -22.69
CA MET A 916 -6.83 -32.71 -22.99
C MET A 916 -7.43 -32.12 -24.28
N ASP A 917 -7.28 -30.80 -24.49
CA ASP A 917 -7.75 -30.11 -25.70
C ASP A 917 -7.12 -30.70 -26.97
N VAL A 918 -5.80 -30.90 -26.97
CA VAL A 918 -5.05 -31.45 -28.11
C VAL A 918 -5.35 -32.95 -28.31
N LEU A 919 -5.43 -33.72 -27.23
CA LEU A 919 -5.74 -35.16 -27.31
C LEU A 919 -7.16 -35.39 -27.83
N TRP A 920 -8.13 -34.53 -27.47
CA TRP A 920 -9.49 -34.60 -28.01
C TRP A 920 -9.56 -34.33 -29.52
N ALA A 921 -8.66 -33.49 -30.04
CA ALA A 921 -8.51 -33.27 -31.47
C ALA A 921 -7.92 -34.49 -32.23
N GLY A 922 -7.47 -35.52 -31.51
CA GLY A 922 -6.80 -36.69 -32.07
C GLY A 922 -5.32 -36.46 -32.40
N THR A 923 -4.72 -35.39 -31.86
CA THR A 923 -3.33 -35.03 -32.12
C THR A 923 -2.41 -35.66 -31.07
N PRO A 924 -1.43 -36.50 -31.46
CA PRO A 924 -0.48 -37.09 -30.52
C PRO A 924 0.30 -36.01 -29.77
N MET A 925 0.48 -36.19 -28.46
CA MET A 925 1.29 -35.29 -27.63
C MET A 925 2.54 -36.00 -27.12
N VAL A 926 3.71 -35.44 -27.41
CA VAL A 926 5.00 -35.89 -26.88
C VAL A 926 5.29 -35.09 -25.63
N THR A 927 5.50 -35.78 -24.51
CA THR A 927 5.87 -35.18 -23.24
C THR A 927 7.09 -35.86 -22.63
N MET A 928 7.78 -35.14 -21.75
CA MET A 928 8.89 -35.64 -20.95
C MET A 928 8.54 -35.34 -19.49
N PRO A 929 8.09 -36.33 -18.72
CA PRO A 929 7.84 -36.15 -17.29
C PRO A 929 9.11 -35.65 -16.60
N ALA A 930 8.96 -34.61 -15.78
CA ALA A 930 10.06 -33.94 -15.08
C ALA A 930 10.60 -34.74 -13.90
#